data_AF-A0A3Q1F185-F1
#
_entry.id   AF-A0A3Q1F185-F1
#
_cell.length_a   1.000
_cell.length_b   1.000
_cell.length_c   1.000
_cell.angle_alpha   90.00
_cell.angle_beta   90.00
_cell.angle_gamma   90.00
#
_symmetry.space_group_name_H-M   'P 1'
#
loop_
_entity.id
_entity.type
_entity.pdbx_description
1 polymer ?
#
loop_
_entity_poly.entity_id
_entity_poly.type
_entity_poly.pdbx_seq_one_letter_code
_entity_poly.pdbx_strand_id
1 'polypeptide(L)'
;MEIVPGPDGVETNDDRPAWDSKIQYVLAQVGFSVGLGNVWRFPYLCHQNGGGAFMLLYVFLLLIVGVPLFFMELAAGQSIRQGSIGVWKHISPKLAGIGYSSCMVCFYVALYYNVIIAWSLFYMGNSFQYPLPWQQCPTDVTTNDTVKECASSSPTSFFWFRKALNITNSIEESGEFNAIMTGCLLAAWSIVSLAMIKGIKSSAKVMYFSSVFPYVVLFIFLIRGLMLDGAIEGITYMFYPKLAIWGNVQVWRQAATQVFFALGLGYGSVIAYSSYNPVHNNCHRDALMVSGINFMTSVLASLVVFVVLGFRAKNIALRCVAKNLGLLNLMASSNDSSQHWWPWFNMTDPDSVSIPEYREWYSHYSSMVGPKITDCNLEEEMNKGVEGTGLAFIAFTEVMALFPASPFWSTLFFLMLLNLGLSTMFGTMQGILTPLMDNFSLLGRHRTILTVSSCALGFVIGLLFTQRSGNYFVTMFDDYSATLPLVIVVIFETISVAWVYGTDRFLDDIEVMLKWRPPVVYKYLWKYVCLLAMVGLLVASFLRMVFKRPTYTAWNQSTASEMTLEYPSWALVMIVMLILLASLPVPIGYIHSMLKNRRVRHSPSVEAGIGQELHRELYTKCSSTDQLDSTSHRAPTEEDRIHPRPAFLLMAGEHYRLLPQQEEEEEEEEEDTGL
;
A
#
# COMPACT_ATOMS: atom_id res chain seq x y z
N MET A 1 21.08 22.02 35.35
CA MET A 1 20.92 23.20 34.46
C MET A 1 19.70 23.96 34.96
N GLU A 2 19.93 25.10 35.60
CA GLU A 2 18.89 25.90 36.25
C GLU A 2 17.89 26.48 35.26
N ILE A 3 16.62 26.46 35.65
CA ILE A 3 15.48 26.97 34.91
C ILE A 3 15.34 28.44 35.27
N VAL A 4 15.58 29.34 34.31
CA VAL A 4 15.24 30.76 34.43
C VAL A 4 13.90 30.98 33.72
N PRO A 5 12.82 31.37 34.43
CA PRO A 5 11.55 31.68 33.79
C PRO A 5 11.54 33.12 33.27
N GLY A 6 11.30 33.29 31.97
CA GLY A 6 10.99 34.59 31.36
C GLY A 6 9.54 35.02 31.63
N PRO A 7 9.25 36.34 31.66
CA PRO A 7 7.91 36.85 31.93
C PRO A 7 7.10 36.85 30.64
N ASP A 8 6.56 35.69 30.30
CA ASP A 8 5.37 35.45 29.49
C ASP A 8 5.35 33.94 29.24
N GLY A 9 4.42 33.23 29.90
CA GLY A 9 4.32 31.77 29.92
C GLY A 9 3.90 31.14 28.59
N VAL A 10 4.59 31.45 27.51
CA VAL A 10 4.53 30.72 26.24
C VAL A 10 5.78 29.87 26.16
N GLU A 11 5.65 28.59 26.51
CA GLU A 11 6.64 27.56 26.19
C GLU A 11 6.80 27.48 24.66
N THR A 12 7.74 28.22 24.08
CA THR A 12 8.19 28.00 22.70
C THR A 12 9.19 26.83 22.69
N ASN A 13 8.72 25.63 22.96
CA ASN A 13 9.41 24.39 22.56
C ASN A 13 8.78 23.87 21.26
N ASP A 14 8.83 24.72 20.23
CA ASP A 14 8.11 24.57 18.96
C ASP A 14 8.89 23.77 17.90
N ASP A 15 9.76 22.85 18.34
CA ASP A 15 10.48 21.97 17.42
C ASP A 15 9.62 20.75 17.05
N ARG A 16 9.27 20.66 15.76
CA ARG A 16 8.60 19.50 15.16
C ARG A 16 9.34 18.22 15.58
N PRO A 17 8.63 17.18 16.08
CA PRO A 17 9.28 15.96 16.55
C PRO A 17 10.10 15.32 15.43
N ALA A 18 11.38 15.04 15.68
CA ALA A 18 12.25 14.34 14.73
C ALA A 18 12.21 12.81 14.97
N TRP A 19 12.69 12.05 13.99
CA TRP A 19 13.00 10.64 14.15
C TRP A 19 14.20 10.45 15.10
N ASP A 20 14.16 9.44 15.96
CA ASP A 20 15.25 9.14 16.89
C ASP A 20 16.48 8.59 16.13
N SER A 21 16.25 7.91 15.01
CA SER A 21 17.32 7.38 14.16
C SER A 21 16.92 7.26 12.70
N LYS A 22 17.93 7.19 11.82
CA LYS A 22 17.72 6.97 10.38
C LYS A 22 17.03 5.62 10.09
N ILE A 23 17.40 4.58 10.85
CA ILE A 23 16.83 3.24 10.71
C ILE A 23 15.34 3.26 11.06
N GLN A 24 14.95 3.99 12.10
CA GLN A 24 13.56 4.15 12.50
C GLN A 24 12.70 4.74 11.36
N TYR A 25 13.20 5.81 10.73
CA TYR A 25 12.55 6.41 9.55
C TYR A 25 12.43 5.42 8.39
N VAL A 26 13.52 4.71 8.07
CA VAL A 26 13.52 3.74 6.96
C VAL A 26 12.55 2.60 7.22
N LEU A 27 12.52 2.04 8.43
CA LEU A 27 11.59 0.97 8.81
C LEU A 27 10.14 1.45 8.83
N ALA A 28 9.88 2.72 9.17
CA ALA A 28 8.55 3.31 9.08
C ALA A 28 8.10 3.47 7.62
N GLN A 29 8.99 3.95 6.75
CA GLN A 29 8.69 4.13 5.34
C GLN A 29 8.53 2.78 4.62
N VAL A 30 9.38 1.81 4.93
CA VAL A 30 9.26 0.43 4.44
C VAL A 30 7.99 -0.21 4.97
N GLY A 31 7.69 -0.11 6.27
CA GLY A 31 6.47 -0.69 6.86
C GLY A 31 5.17 -0.08 6.33
N PHE A 32 5.20 1.18 5.88
CA PHE A 32 4.07 1.78 5.19
C PHE A 32 3.94 1.30 3.73
N SER A 33 5.06 1.27 3.00
CA SER A 33 5.08 0.88 1.58
C SER A 33 4.84 -0.62 1.39
N VAL A 34 5.36 -1.43 2.31
CA VAL A 34 5.18 -2.88 2.36
C VAL A 34 3.96 -3.18 3.19
N GLY A 35 2.85 -3.44 2.50
CA GLY A 35 1.58 -3.69 3.14
C GLY A 35 0.97 -5.04 2.77
N LEU A 36 -0.28 -5.19 3.19
CA LEU A 36 -1.15 -6.30 2.84
C LEU A 36 -1.22 -6.57 1.31
N GLY A 37 -1.14 -5.50 0.50
CA GLY A 37 -1.15 -5.59 -0.95
C GLY A 37 0.03 -6.38 -1.54
N ASN A 38 1.19 -6.41 -0.88
CA ASN A 38 2.34 -7.19 -1.34
C ASN A 38 2.13 -8.71 -1.17
N VAL A 39 1.30 -9.11 -0.19
CA VAL A 39 1.11 -10.53 0.17
C VAL A 39 0.01 -11.21 -0.63
N TRP A 40 -1.07 -10.50 -0.99
CA TRP A 40 -2.13 -11.10 -1.81
C TRP A 40 -2.37 -10.41 -3.14
N ARG A 41 -2.35 -9.07 -3.20
CA ARG A 41 -2.77 -8.34 -4.42
C ARG A 41 -1.71 -8.46 -5.51
N PHE A 42 -0.44 -8.27 -5.17
CA PHE A 42 0.64 -8.40 -6.15
C PHE A 42 0.76 -9.83 -6.70
N PRO A 43 0.80 -10.90 -5.88
CA PRO A 43 0.83 -12.28 -6.38
C PRO A 43 -0.39 -12.63 -7.23
N TYR A 44 -1.57 -12.17 -6.83
CA TYR A 44 -2.81 -12.32 -7.60
C TYR A 44 -2.72 -11.65 -8.98
N LEU A 45 -2.29 -10.38 -9.02
CA LEU A 45 -2.13 -9.65 -10.29
C LEU A 45 -1.03 -10.27 -11.16
N CYS A 46 0.05 -10.76 -10.54
CA CYS A 46 1.10 -11.50 -11.23
C CYS A 46 0.52 -12.78 -11.85
N HIS A 47 -0.28 -13.54 -11.09
CA HIS A 47 -0.90 -14.77 -11.55
C HIS A 47 -1.86 -14.56 -12.73
N GLN A 48 -2.76 -13.56 -12.63
CA GLN A 48 -3.75 -13.28 -13.68
C GLN A 48 -3.15 -12.67 -14.95
N ASN A 49 -2.06 -11.90 -14.83
CA ASN A 49 -1.50 -11.13 -15.94
C ASN A 49 -0.24 -11.78 -16.55
N GLY A 50 -0.16 -13.10 -16.56
CA GLY A 50 0.88 -13.82 -17.30
C GLY A 50 2.21 -13.97 -16.56
N GLY A 51 2.18 -14.01 -15.23
CA GLY A 51 3.33 -14.32 -14.38
C GLY A 51 4.50 -13.38 -14.62
N GLY A 52 5.58 -13.92 -15.18
CA GLY A 52 6.83 -13.20 -15.46
C GLY A 52 6.62 -11.96 -16.34
N ALA A 53 5.63 -12.00 -17.24
CA ALA A 53 5.32 -10.85 -18.11
C ALA A 53 4.81 -9.65 -17.30
N PHE A 54 4.02 -9.88 -16.24
CA PHE A 54 3.56 -8.82 -15.34
C PHE A 54 4.71 -8.26 -14.50
N MET A 55 5.61 -9.12 -13.99
CA MET A 55 6.76 -8.66 -13.18
C MET A 55 7.68 -7.74 -13.97
N LEU A 56 8.00 -8.08 -15.23
CA LEU A 56 8.81 -7.23 -16.10
C LEU A 56 8.16 -5.88 -16.34
N LEU A 57 6.85 -5.86 -16.61
CA LEU A 57 6.08 -4.64 -16.79
C LEU A 57 6.03 -3.78 -15.52
N TYR A 58 5.85 -4.42 -14.36
CA TYR A 58 5.85 -3.74 -13.07
C TYR A 58 7.19 -3.05 -12.79
N VAL A 59 8.32 -3.73 -13.03
CA VAL A 59 9.66 -3.14 -12.84
C VAL A 59 9.85 -1.94 -13.77
N PHE A 60 9.43 -2.05 -15.03
CA PHE A 60 9.49 -0.95 -15.99
C PHE A 60 8.72 0.29 -15.49
N LEU A 61 7.46 0.11 -15.06
CA LEU A 61 6.63 1.18 -14.54
C LEU A 61 7.13 1.73 -13.19
N LEU A 62 7.67 0.87 -12.33
CA LEU A 62 8.28 1.26 -11.06
C LEU A 62 9.46 2.20 -11.28
N LEU A 63 10.36 1.89 -12.22
CA LEU A 63 11.55 2.71 -12.47
C LEU A 63 11.23 4.03 -13.19
N ILE A 64 10.29 4.03 -14.13
CA ILE A 64 10.00 5.20 -14.97
C ILE A 64 8.97 6.14 -14.35
N VAL A 65 8.02 5.61 -13.58
CA VAL A 65 6.92 6.39 -13.00
C VAL A 65 6.97 6.37 -11.48
N GLY A 66 7.07 5.18 -10.87
CA GLY A 66 7.01 5.02 -9.41
C GLY A 66 8.12 5.77 -8.66
N VAL A 67 9.38 5.42 -8.91
CA VAL A 67 10.56 5.99 -8.24
C VAL A 67 10.64 7.52 -8.43
N PRO A 68 10.44 8.09 -9.63
CA PRO A 68 10.43 9.54 -9.79
C PRO A 68 9.34 10.23 -8.97
N LEU A 69 8.11 9.75 -8.99
CA LEU A 69 7.01 10.36 -8.23
C LEU A 69 7.24 10.23 -6.72
N PHE A 70 7.72 9.06 -6.28
CA PHE A 70 8.05 8.82 -4.88
C PHE A 70 9.16 9.74 -4.37
N PHE A 71 10.21 9.94 -5.18
CA PHE A 71 11.28 10.88 -4.87
C PHE A 71 10.77 12.33 -4.79
N MET A 72 9.85 12.72 -5.67
CA MET A 72 9.23 14.04 -5.64
C MET A 72 8.48 14.30 -4.33
N GLU A 73 7.65 13.36 -3.87
CA GLU A 73 6.91 13.50 -2.60
C GLU A 73 7.83 13.55 -1.38
N LEU A 74 8.87 12.70 -1.35
CA LEU A 74 9.87 12.71 -0.29
C LEU A 74 10.63 14.05 -0.22
N ALA A 75 11.04 14.56 -1.38
CA ALA A 75 11.71 15.86 -1.47
C ALA A 75 10.80 17.02 -1.08
N ALA A 76 9.53 17.01 -1.51
CA ALA A 76 8.55 18.03 -1.16
C ALA A 76 8.25 18.05 0.35
N GLY A 77 8.10 16.89 0.98
CA GLY A 77 7.90 16.80 2.43
C GLY A 77 9.13 17.24 3.24
N GLN A 78 10.33 16.81 2.85
CA GLN A 78 11.56 17.15 3.56
C GLN A 78 11.98 18.62 3.38
N SER A 79 11.74 19.24 2.21
CA SER A 79 12.05 20.66 1.96
C SER A 79 11.18 21.61 2.77
N ILE A 80 9.86 21.40 2.75
CA ILE A 80 8.88 22.33 3.33
C ILE A 80 8.61 22.01 4.81
N ARG A 81 8.86 20.77 5.25
CA ARG A 81 8.67 20.30 6.64
C ARG A 81 7.26 20.54 7.18
N GLN A 82 6.25 20.34 6.34
CA GLN A 82 4.82 20.36 6.69
C GLN A 82 4.11 19.12 6.14
N GLY A 83 2.92 18.80 6.66
CA GLY A 83 2.04 17.80 6.07
C GLY A 83 1.51 18.22 4.70
N SER A 84 0.89 17.27 3.97
CA SER A 84 0.44 17.45 2.58
C SER A 84 -0.35 18.75 2.33
N ILE A 85 -1.33 19.10 3.17
CA ILE A 85 -2.09 20.37 3.03
C ILE A 85 -1.17 21.60 3.10
N GLY A 86 -0.20 21.60 4.03
CA GLY A 86 0.77 22.68 4.20
C GLY A 86 1.71 22.81 3.00
N VAL A 87 2.25 21.67 2.52
CA VAL A 87 3.12 21.60 1.33
C VAL A 87 2.47 22.24 0.11
N TRP A 88 1.25 21.80 -0.23
CA TRP A 88 0.57 22.31 -1.42
C TRP A 88 0.13 23.77 -1.27
N LYS A 89 -0.20 24.20 -0.06
CA LYS A 89 -0.51 25.60 0.26
C LYS A 89 0.73 26.51 0.18
N HIS A 90 1.90 26.01 0.56
CA HIS A 90 3.18 26.72 0.45
C HIS A 90 3.59 26.93 -1.01
N ILE A 91 3.43 25.91 -1.86
CA ILE A 91 3.69 26.02 -3.30
C ILE A 91 2.71 27.03 -3.95
N SER A 92 1.42 26.89 -3.67
CA SER A 92 0.42 27.89 -4.07
C SER A 92 -0.85 27.79 -3.23
N PRO A 93 -1.41 28.90 -2.73
CA PRO A 93 -2.66 28.87 -1.99
C PRO A 93 -3.86 28.41 -2.83
N LYS A 94 -3.74 28.30 -4.17
CA LYS A 94 -4.77 27.74 -5.06
C LYS A 94 -4.78 26.21 -5.06
N LEU A 95 -3.70 25.57 -4.61
CA LEU A 95 -3.47 24.13 -4.70
C LEU A 95 -3.70 23.40 -3.36
N ALA A 96 -4.07 24.12 -2.30
CA ALA A 96 -4.34 23.54 -0.98
C ALA A 96 -5.40 22.41 -1.02
N GLY A 97 -6.30 22.42 -2.00
CA GLY A 97 -7.29 21.37 -2.23
C GLY A 97 -6.71 19.97 -2.48
N ILE A 98 -5.48 19.89 -3.01
CA ILE A 98 -4.77 18.63 -3.24
C ILE A 98 -4.57 17.89 -1.91
N GLY A 99 -4.03 18.57 -0.89
CA GLY A 99 -3.79 17.93 0.41
C GLY A 99 -5.07 17.51 1.14
N TYR A 100 -6.19 18.24 0.97
CA TYR A 100 -7.48 17.81 1.50
C TYR A 100 -8.01 16.56 0.79
N SER A 101 -7.78 16.46 -0.52
CA SER A 101 -8.11 15.26 -1.31
C SER A 101 -7.27 14.05 -0.86
N SER A 102 -5.95 14.21 -0.70
CA SER A 102 -5.07 13.16 -0.15
C SER A 102 -5.53 12.67 1.24
N CYS A 103 -5.93 13.60 2.12
CA CYS A 103 -6.44 13.27 3.45
C CYS A 103 -7.74 12.46 3.39
N MET A 104 -8.68 12.84 2.50
CA MET A 104 -9.94 12.11 2.31
C MET A 104 -9.70 10.69 1.77
N VAL A 105 -8.78 10.54 0.82
CA VAL A 105 -8.41 9.23 0.28
C VAL A 105 -7.75 8.36 1.35
N CYS A 106 -6.82 8.91 2.14
CA CYS A 106 -6.25 8.19 3.28
C CYS A 106 -7.33 7.73 4.26
N PHE A 107 -8.33 8.56 4.53
CA PHE A 107 -9.43 8.19 5.40
C PHE A 107 -10.21 7.00 4.83
N TYR A 108 -10.55 6.99 3.54
CA TYR A 108 -11.20 5.84 2.91
C TYR A 108 -10.36 4.57 2.97
N VAL A 109 -9.06 4.66 2.69
CA VAL A 109 -8.15 3.50 2.79
C VAL A 109 -8.08 2.99 4.22
N ALA A 110 -7.99 3.88 5.20
CA ALA A 110 -7.99 3.52 6.62
C ALA A 110 -9.29 2.85 7.06
N LEU A 111 -10.43 3.12 6.42
CA LEU A 111 -11.68 2.45 6.75
C LEU A 111 -11.62 0.95 6.41
N TYR A 112 -11.38 0.60 5.15
CA TYR A 112 -11.47 -0.80 4.73
C TYR A 112 -10.22 -1.62 5.08
N TYR A 113 -9.02 -1.03 5.14
CA TYR A 113 -7.83 -1.77 5.61
C TYR A 113 -8.00 -2.25 7.06
N ASN A 114 -8.73 -1.51 7.90
CA ASN A 114 -8.90 -1.89 9.31
C ASN A 114 -9.87 -3.05 9.47
N VAL A 115 -10.81 -3.18 8.54
CA VAL A 115 -11.68 -4.35 8.43
C VAL A 115 -10.84 -5.59 8.13
N ILE A 116 -9.82 -5.48 7.29
CA ILE A 116 -8.96 -6.62 6.99
C ILE A 116 -8.07 -7.01 8.19
N ILE A 117 -7.62 -6.02 8.98
CA ILE A 117 -6.97 -6.28 10.27
C ILE A 117 -7.94 -6.98 11.23
N ALA A 118 -9.21 -6.56 11.26
CA ALA A 118 -10.25 -7.22 12.05
C ALA A 118 -10.46 -8.69 11.63
N TRP A 119 -10.46 -8.98 10.32
CA TRP A 119 -10.50 -10.36 9.80
C TRP A 119 -9.28 -11.16 10.25
N SER A 120 -8.09 -10.56 10.23
CA SER A 120 -6.87 -11.21 10.70
C SER A 120 -6.90 -11.49 12.21
N LEU A 121 -7.43 -10.57 13.02
CA LEU A 121 -7.67 -10.78 14.45
C LEU A 121 -8.65 -11.93 14.71
N PHE A 122 -9.75 -12.00 13.95
CA PHE A 122 -10.73 -13.08 14.05
C PHE A 122 -10.10 -14.44 13.77
N TYR A 123 -9.35 -14.56 12.67
CA TYR A 123 -8.69 -15.82 12.32
C TYR A 123 -7.60 -16.18 13.33
N MET A 124 -6.76 -15.22 13.75
CA MET A 124 -5.73 -15.44 14.76
C MET A 124 -6.31 -15.96 16.08
N GLY A 125 -7.45 -15.42 16.54
CA GLY A 125 -8.15 -15.92 17.72
C GLY A 125 -8.64 -17.37 17.55
N ASN A 126 -9.04 -17.75 16.35
CA ASN A 126 -9.48 -19.11 16.02
C ASN A 126 -8.34 -20.09 15.72
N SER A 127 -7.09 -19.61 15.58
CA SER A 127 -5.92 -20.45 15.33
C SER A 127 -5.40 -21.18 16.57
N PHE A 128 -5.80 -20.78 17.78
CA PHE A 128 -5.32 -21.35 19.05
C PHE A 128 -6.01 -22.65 19.49
N GLN A 129 -6.61 -23.39 18.56
CA GLN A 129 -7.30 -24.65 18.84
C GLN A 129 -6.88 -25.75 17.86
N TYR A 130 -6.95 -27.01 18.33
CA TYR A 130 -6.69 -28.20 17.52
C TYR A 130 -7.87 -29.17 17.65
N PRO A 131 -8.50 -29.63 16.56
CA PRO A 131 -8.23 -29.28 15.15
C PRO A 131 -8.62 -27.83 14.80
N LEU A 132 -8.09 -27.29 13.69
CA LEU A 132 -8.49 -25.97 13.21
C LEU A 132 -9.97 -25.97 12.77
N PRO A 133 -10.73 -24.90 12.99
CA PRO A 133 -12.17 -24.89 12.72
C PRO A 133 -12.53 -24.91 11.23
N TRP A 134 -11.57 -24.65 10.34
CA TRP A 134 -11.71 -24.76 8.87
C TRP A 134 -11.04 -26.01 8.29
N GLN A 135 -10.69 -26.99 9.12
CA GLN A 135 -10.05 -28.23 8.66
C GLN A 135 -11.07 -29.28 8.18
N GLN A 136 -12.29 -29.28 8.73
CA GLN A 136 -13.32 -30.26 8.41
C GLN A 136 -14.69 -29.59 8.22
N CYS A 137 -15.53 -30.19 7.38
CA CYS A 137 -16.91 -29.75 7.24
C CYS A 137 -17.72 -30.14 8.47
N PRO A 138 -18.58 -29.25 8.99
CA PRO A 138 -19.52 -29.62 10.04
C PRO A 138 -20.58 -30.60 9.50
N THR A 139 -21.04 -31.48 10.38
CA THR A 139 -22.20 -32.35 10.14
C THR A 139 -23.48 -31.67 10.61
N ASP A 140 -24.56 -31.87 9.86
CA ASP A 140 -25.88 -31.43 10.28
C ASP A 140 -26.40 -32.37 11.38
N VAL A 141 -26.83 -31.79 12.51
CA VAL A 141 -27.30 -32.53 13.69
C VAL A 141 -28.58 -33.31 13.38
N THR A 142 -29.36 -32.86 12.40
CA THR A 142 -30.67 -33.44 12.09
C THR A 142 -30.61 -34.61 11.12
N THR A 143 -29.71 -34.57 10.13
CA THR A 143 -29.58 -35.61 9.10
C THR A 143 -28.33 -36.47 9.26
N ASN A 144 -27.41 -36.12 10.18
CA ASN A 144 -26.07 -36.71 10.29
C ASN A 144 -25.23 -36.62 9.00
N ASP A 145 -25.70 -35.90 8.00
CA ASP A 145 -24.99 -35.69 6.74
C ASP A 145 -24.07 -34.48 6.83
N THR A 146 -23.02 -34.45 6.02
CA THR A 146 -22.21 -33.23 5.87
C THR A 146 -23.06 -32.11 5.27
N VAL A 147 -22.86 -30.89 5.78
CA VAL A 147 -23.59 -29.72 5.26
C VAL A 147 -23.33 -29.59 3.76
N LYS A 148 -24.40 -29.64 2.96
CA LYS A 148 -24.33 -29.67 1.48
C LYS A 148 -23.47 -28.55 0.90
N GLU A 149 -23.62 -27.32 1.42
CA GLU A 149 -22.82 -26.17 0.99
C GLU A 149 -21.31 -26.39 1.20
N CYS A 150 -20.92 -27.00 2.32
CA CYS A 150 -19.52 -27.30 2.61
C CYS A 150 -18.99 -28.45 1.74
N ALA A 151 -19.81 -29.48 1.51
CA ALA A 151 -19.46 -30.62 0.67
C ALA A 151 -19.29 -30.24 -0.81
N SER A 152 -20.05 -29.24 -1.30
CA SER A 152 -19.97 -28.74 -2.68
C SER A 152 -18.82 -27.74 -2.91
N SER A 153 -18.31 -27.11 -1.85
CA SER A 153 -17.22 -26.13 -1.92
C SER A 153 -15.96 -26.65 -1.23
N SER A 154 -15.53 -26.01 -0.15
CA SER A 154 -14.45 -26.49 0.71
C SER A 154 -14.71 -26.09 2.16
N PRO A 155 -14.12 -26.81 3.16
CA PRO A 155 -14.21 -26.43 4.57
C PRO A 155 -13.77 -24.98 4.84
N THR A 156 -12.75 -24.51 4.12
CA THR A 156 -12.22 -23.14 4.25
C THR A 156 -13.13 -22.09 3.64
N SER A 157 -13.70 -22.34 2.46
CA SER A 157 -14.66 -21.44 1.82
C SER A 157 -15.93 -21.32 2.65
N PHE A 158 -16.43 -22.45 3.16
CA PHE A 158 -17.57 -22.48 4.07
C PHE A 158 -17.28 -21.70 5.36
N PHE A 159 -16.11 -21.90 5.98
CA PHE A 159 -15.73 -21.14 7.16
C PHE A 159 -15.70 -19.63 6.89
N TRP A 160 -15.11 -19.19 5.77
CA TRP A 160 -15.05 -17.78 5.39
C TRP A 160 -16.44 -17.18 5.15
N PHE A 161 -17.22 -17.75 4.23
CA PHE A 161 -18.49 -17.15 3.81
C PHE A 161 -19.61 -17.34 4.84
N ARG A 162 -19.64 -18.43 5.61
CA ARG A 162 -20.74 -18.73 6.55
C ARG A 162 -20.41 -18.47 8.01
N LYS A 163 -19.21 -18.85 8.47
CA LYS A 163 -18.84 -18.68 9.89
C LYS A 163 -18.23 -17.31 10.18
N ALA A 164 -17.31 -16.86 9.34
CA ALA A 164 -16.62 -15.58 9.54
C ALA A 164 -17.50 -14.40 9.14
N LEU A 165 -17.92 -14.34 7.86
CA LEU A 165 -18.67 -13.21 7.32
C LEU A 165 -20.18 -13.34 7.53
N ASN A 166 -20.71 -14.57 7.42
CA ASN A 166 -22.15 -14.83 7.31
C ASN A 166 -22.80 -14.02 6.17
N ILE A 167 -22.28 -14.22 4.94
CA ILE A 167 -22.53 -13.36 3.78
C ILE A 167 -23.92 -13.57 3.15
N THR A 168 -24.51 -12.50 2.63
CA THR A 168 -25.74 -12.53 1.81
C THR A 168 -25.45 -12.90 0.36
N ASN A 169 -26.47 -13.30 -0.40
CA ASN A 169 -26.31 -13.66 -1.82
C ASN A 169 -26.07 -12.43 -2.71
N SER A 170 -26.49 -11.24 -2.26
CA SER A 170 -26.35 -9.99 -3.00
C SER A 170 -26.03 -8.81 -2.08
N ILE A 171 -25.59 -7.70 -2.67
CA ILE A 171 -25.35 -6.44 -1.95
C ILE A 171 -26.66 -5.72 -1.57
N GLU A 172 -27.78 -6.03 -2.25
CA GLU A 172 -29.08 -5.42 -1.99
C GLU A 172 -29.72 -5.92 -0.69
N GLU A 173 -29.41 -7.16 -0.31
CA GLU A 173 -29.83 -7.74 0.95
C GLU A 173 -28.96 -7.18 2.09
N SER A 174 -29.51 -6.22 2.84
CA SER A 174 -28.89 -5.79 4.09
C SER A 174 -29.22 -6.79 5.20
N GLY A 175 -28.17 -7.26 5.87
CA GLY A 175 -28.30 -8.16 7.03
C GLY A 175 -27.98 -7.47 8.34
N GLU A 176 -28.13 -8.22 9.43
CA GLU A 176 -27.72 -7.79 10.77
C GLU A 176 -26.20 -7.60 10.87
N PHE A 177 -25.75 -6.83 11.86
CA PHE A 177 -24.34 -6.70 12.18
C PHE A 177 -23.80 -7.98 12.80
N ASN A 178 -22.69 -8.48 12.29
CA ASN A 178 -21.98 -9.59 12.90
C ASN A 178 -21.27 -9.10 14.18
N ALA A 179 -21.78 -9.50 15.35
CA ALA A 179 -21.28 -9.04 16.64
C ALA A 179 -19.81 -9.41 16.88
N ILE A 180 -19.38 -10.61 16.45
CA ILE A 180 -17.99 -11.05 16.59
C ILE A 180 -17.08 -10.17 15.74
N MET A 181 -17.47 -9.94 14.48
CA MET A 181 -16.69 -9.11 13.57
C MET A 181 -16.63 -7.65 14.01
N THR A 182 -17.73 -7.15 14.58
CA THR A 182 -17.80 -5.82 15.18
C THR A 182 -16.86 -5.68 16.38
N GLY A 183 -16.77 -6.72 17.22
CA GLY A 183 -15.79 -6.79 18.31
C GLY A 183 -14.35 -6.78 17.80
N CYS A 184 -14.04 -7.55 16.76
CA CYS A 184 -12.72 -7.54 16.13
C CYS A 184 -12.37 -6.18 15.50
N LEU A 185 -13.34 -5.48 14.90
CA LEU A 185 -13.14 -4.15 14.34
C LEU A 185 -12.88 -3.11 15.44
N LEU A 186 -13.60 -3.19 16.56
CA LEU A 186 -13.34 -2.35 17.73
C LEU A 186 -11.93 -2.58 18.28
N ALA A 187 -11.50 -3.85 18.36
CA ALA A 187 -10.15 -4.21 18.78
C ALA A 187 -9.09 -3.66 17.80
N ALA A 188 -9.31 -3.77 16.50
CA ALA A 188 -8.40 -3.23 15.48
C ALA A 188 -8.22 -1.71 15.61
N TRP A 189 -9.31 -0.94 15.69
CA TRP A 189 -9.24 0.52 15.90
C TRP A 189 -8.62 0.90 17.24
N SER A 190 -8.86 0.10 18.29
CA SER A 190 -8.26 0.31 19.61
C SER A 190 -6.74 0.11 19.57
N ILE A 191 -6.25 -0.95 18.92
CA ILE A 191 -4.81 -1.20 18.74
C ILE A 191 -4.15 -0.04 17.98
N VAL A 192 -4.76 0.41 16.87
CA VAL A 192 -4.25 1.55 16.10
C VAL A 192 -4.24 2.82 16.95
N SER A 193 -5.31 3.10 17.69
CA SER A 193 -5.42 4.27 18.56
C SER A 193 -4.37 4.27 19.68
N LEU A 194 -4.17 3.13 20.35
CA LEU A 194 -3.18 2.99 21.43
C LEU A 194 -1.75 3.13 20.90
N ALA A 195 -1.43 2.50 19.77
CA ALA A 195 -0.10 2.60 19.15
C ALA A 195 0.24 4.03 18.74
N MET A 196 -0.75 4.81 18.30
CA MET A 196 -0.60 6.18 17.81
C MET A 196 -0.82 7.27 18.88
N ILE A 197 -1.07 6.91 20.14
CA ILE A 197 -1.54 7.85 21.17
C ILE A 197 -0.54 8.98 21.45
N LYS A 198 0.78 8.72 21.40
CA LYS A 198 1.84 9.74 21.52
C LYS A 198 2.39 10.19 20.16
N GLY A 199 1.65 9.97 19.08
CA GLY A 199 2.08 10.24 17.71
C GLY A 199 3.26 9.36 17.29
N ILE A 200 4.17 9.95 16.51
CA ILE A 200 5.27 9.23 15.85
C ILE A 200 6.22 8.53 16.83
N LYS A 201 6.45 9.11 18.02
CA LYS A 201 7.35 8.53 19.03
C LYS A 201 6.86 7.19 19.59
N SER A 202 5.55 6.97 19.60
CA SER A 202 4.95 5.70 20.07
C SER A 202 4.85 4.70 18.92
N SER A 203 4.29 5.13 17.78
CA SER A 203 4.11 4.24 16.63
C SER A 203 5.44 3.71 16.11
N ALA A 204 6.50 4.52 16.14
CA ALA A 204 7.83 4.12 15.69
C ALA A 204 8.47 3.01 16.53
N LYS A 205 8.13 2.90 17.82
CA LYS A 205 8.58 1.79 18.66
C LYS A 205 7.90 0.48 18.27
N VAL A 206 6.61 0.54 17.97
CA VAL A 206 5.83 -0.62 17.51
C VAL A 206 6.29 -1.06 16.11
N MET A 207 6.63 -0.11 15.25
CA MET A 207 7.09 -0.38 13.87
C MET A 207 8.37 -1.21 13.79
N TYR A 208 9.26 -1.16 14.78
CA TYR A 208 10.44 -2.05 14.78
C TYR A 208 10.04 -3.53 14.72
N PHE A 209 9.06 -3.93 15.54
CA PHE A 209 8.57 -5.29 15.51
C PHE A 209 7.66 -5.52 14.30
N SER A 210 6.69 -4.64 14.06
CA SER A 210 5.67 -4.87 13.03
C SER A 210 6.21 -4.84 11.59
N SER A 211 7.29 -4.10 11.32
CA SER A 211 7.92 -4.08 10.00
C SER A 211 8.90 -5.23 9.79
N VAL A 212 9.60 -5.72 10.83
CA VAL A 212 10.64 -6.76 10.69
C VAL A 212 10.05 -8.16 10.79
N PHE A 213 9.10 -8.39 11.70
CA PHE A 213 8.50 -9.71 11.93
C PHE A 213 7.93 -10.36 10.65
N PRO A 214 7.23 -9.63 9.76
CA PRO A 214 6.74 -10.22 8.53
C PRO A 214 7.82 -10.82 7.62
N TYR A 215 9.01 -10.23 7.58
CA TYR A 215 10.12 -10.78 6.78
C TYR A 215 10.62 -12.11 7.32
N VAL A 216 10.70 -12.22 8.65
CA VAL A 216 11.08 -13.48 9.31
C VAL A 216 10.07 -14.57 8.97
N VAL A 217 8.77 -14.24 9.04
CA VAL A 217 7.70 -15.18 8.73
C VAL A 217 7.70 -15.58 7.25
N LEU A 218 7.82 -14.63 6.32
CA LEU A 218 7.92 -14.92 4.88
C LEU A 218 9.10 -15.84 4.57
N PHE A 219 10.24 -15.63 5.21
CA PHE A 219 11.41 -16.48 5.03
C PHE A 219 11.19 -17.91 5.54
N ILE A 220 10.56 -18.07 6.71
CA ILE A 220 10.19 -19.38 7.27
C ILE A 220 9.19 -20.10 6.33
N PHE A 221 8.18 -19.39 5.85
CA PHE A 221 7.21 -19.95 4.89
C PHE A 221 7.84 -20.30 3.55
N LEU A 222 8.84 -19.54 3.10
CA LEU A 222 9.58 -19.86 1.89
C LEU A 222 10.32 -21.19 2.04
N ILE A 223 11.09 -21.37 3.13
CA ILE A 223 11.79 -22.63 3.39
C ILE A 223 10.78 -23.78 3.45
N ARG A 224 9.71 -23.63 4.23
CA ARG A 224 8.69 -24.69 4.36
C ARG A 224 8.03 -25.00 3.02
N GLY A 225 7.70 -23.96 2.25
CA GLY A 225 7.07 -24.07 0.94
C GLY A 225 7.96 -24.81 -0.06
N LEU A 226 9.24 -24.49 -0.13
CA LEU A 226 10.19 -25.13 -1.06
C LEU A 226 10.37 -26.63 -0.77
N MET A 227 10.06 -27.08 0.45
CA MET A 227 10.06 -28.50 0.82
C MET A 227 8.77 -29.24 0.46
N LEU A 228 7.80 -28.59 -0.19
CA LEU A 228 6.52 -29.21 -0.59
C LEU A 228 6.56 -29.78 -1.99
N ASP A 229 5.89 -30.92 -2.18
CA ASP A 229 5.71 -31.55 -3.49
C ASP A 229 4.74 -30.73 -4.35
N GLY A 230 5.26 -30.03 -5.36
CA GLY A 230 4.47 -29.08 -6.16
C GLY A 230 5.07 -27.66 -6.19
N ALA A 231 6.12 -27.41 -5.40
CA ALA A 231 6.77 -26.10 -5.32
C ALA A 231 7.34 -25.64 -6.67
N ILE A 232 7.97 -26.55 -7.42
CA ILE A 232 8.63 -26.23 -8.70
C ILE A 232 7.61 -25.79 -9.73
N GLU A 233 6.47 -26.47 -9.83
CA GLU A 233 5.38 -26.17 -10.75
C GLU A 233 4.85 -24.74 -10.52
N GLY A 234 4.73 -24.34 -9.25
CA GLY A 234 4.39 -22.97 -8.84
C GLY A 234 5.42 -21.93 -9.28
N ILE A 235 6.71 -22.20 -9.04
CA ILE A 235 7.82 -21.30 -9.39
C ILE A 235 7.93 -21.13 -10.91
N THR A 236 7.83 -22.24 -11.65
CA THR A 236 7.87 -22.22 -13.12
C THR A 236 6.74 -21.37 -13.67
N TYR A 237 5.51 -21.53 -13.16
CA TYR A 237 4.39 -20.69 -13.56
C TYR A 237 4.63 -19.20 -13.27
N MET A 238 5.20 -18.87 -12.10
CA MET A 238 5.50 -17.49 -11.71
C MET A 238 6.49 -16.82 -12.67
N PHE A 239 7.57 -17.49 -13.04
CA PHE A 239 8.64 -16.88 -13.86
C PHE A 239 8.45 -17.02 -15.37
N TYR A 240 7.56 -17.91 -15.83
CA TYR A 240 7.31 -18.09 -17.26
C TYR A 240 6.60 -16.86 -17.88
N PRO A 241 7.22 -16.12 -18.81
CA PRO A 241 6.68 -14.85 -19.28
C PRO A 241 5.74 -15.02 -20.49
N LYS A 242 4.43 -14.85 -20.29
CA LYS A 242 3.42 -14.84 -21.37
C LYS A 242 3.29 -13.43 -22.00
N LEU A 243 4.30 -12.99 -22.79
CA LEU A 243 4.41 -11.61 -23.32
C LEU A 243 3.24 -11.14 -24.20
N ALA A 244 2.49 -12.05 -24.81
CA ALA A 244 1.31 -11.72 -25.62
C ALA A 244 0.25 -10.89 -24.85
N ILE A 245 0.23 -11.02 -23.53
CA ILE A 245 -0.71 -10.33 -22.63
C ILE A 245 -0.48 -8.80 -22.59
N TRP A 246 0.71 -8.31 -22.98
CA TRP A 246 1.01 -6.88 -23.01
C TRP A 246 0.17 -6.07 -24.01
N GLY A 247 -0.45 -6.72 -25.00
CA GLY A 247 -1.42 -6.09 -25.90
C GLY A 247 -2.70 -5.62 -25.19
N ASN A 248 -2.97 -6.13 -23.98
CA ASN A 248 -4.14 -5.76 -23.21
C ASN A 248 -3.86 -4.53 -22.33
N VAL A 249 -4.54 -3.42 -22.62
CA VAL A 249 -4.46 -2.16 -21.84
C VAL A 249 -4.77 -2.37 -20.35
N GLN A 250 -5.53 -3.41 -19.98
CA GLN A 250 -5.73 -3.71 -18.56
C GLN A 250 -4.49 -4.02 -17.78
N VAL A 251 -3.57 -4.73 -18.40
CA VAL A 251 -2.37 -5.24 -17.72
C VAL A 251 -1.50 -4.06 -17.32
N TRP A 252 -1.39 -3.07 -18.21
CA TRP A 252 -0.76 -1.78 -17.96
C TRP A 252 -1.45 -0.99 -16.84
N ARG A 253 -2.79 -0.89 -16.89
CA ARG A 253 -3.57 -0.20 -15.87
C ARG A 253 -3.38 -0.83 -14.49
N GLN A 254 -3.48 -2.16 -14.39
CA GLN A 254 -3.33 -2.89 -13.13
C GLN A 254 -1.91 -2.80 -12.59
N ALA A 255 -0.89 -2.93 -13.46
CA ALA A 255 0.52 -2.79 -13.05
C ALA A 255 0.83 -1.39 -12.52
N ALA A 256 0.39 -0.34 -13.21
CA ALA A 256 0.61 1.04 -12.77
C ALA A 256 -0.19 1.38 -11.50
N THR A 257 -1.43 0.92 -11.39
CA THR A 257 -2.22 1.05 -10.16
C THR A 257 -1.49 0.37 -8.99
N GLN A 258 -0.95 -0.84 -9.20
CA GLN A 258 -0.18 -1.54 -8.19
C GLN A 258 1.08 -0.77 -7.74
N VAL A 259 1.78 -0.08 -8.65
CA VAL A 259 2.93 0.78 -8.29
C VAL A 259 2.48 1.91 -7.36
N PHE A 260 1.32 2.54 -7.63
CA PHE A 260 0.82 3.66 -6.82
C PHE A 260 0.41 3.21 -5.41
N PHE A 261 -0.34 2.11 -5.32
CA PHE A 261 -0.72 1.53 -4.04
C PHE A 261 0.49 1.01 -3.25
N ALA A 262 1.47 0.38 -3.91
CA ALA A 262 2.62 -0.21 -3.24
C ALA A 262 3.66 0.82 -2.75
N LEU A 263 3.70 2.02 -3.34
CA LEU A 263 4.57 3.11 -2.85
C LEU A 263 3.81 4.14 -2.01
N GLY A 264 2.47 4.05 -1.96
CA GLY A 264 1.62 5.00 -1.25
C GLY A 264 1.64 6.42 -1.86
N LEU A 265 1.71 6.51 -3.20
CA LEU A 265 1.75 7.79 -3.92
C LEU A 265 0.41 8.52 -3.86
N GLY A 266 0.43 9.82 -3.57
CA GLY A 266 -0.75 10.69 -3.46
C GLY A 266 -1.51 10.58 -2.14
N TYR A 267 -1.10 9.69 -1.23
CA TYR A 267 -1.69 9.55 0.10
C TYR A 267 -1.33 10.75 0.99
N GLY A 268 -0.19 11.39 0.75
CA GLY A 268 0.35 12.42 1.65
C GLY A 268 1.04 11.84 2.89
N SER A 269 0.98 10.53 3.12
CA SER A 269 1.72 9.81 4.17
C SER A 269 3.24 9.87 3.96
N VAL A 270 3.70 9.77 2.70
CA VAL A 270 5.12 9.88 2.33
C VAL A 270 5.65 11.28 2.62
N ILE A 271 4.86 12.30 2.28
CA ILE A 271 5.13 13.72 2.61
C ILE A 271 5.17 13.89 4.14
N ALA A 272 4.21 13.32 4.87
CA ALA A 272 4.16 13.39 6.33
C ALA A 272 5.40 12.76 6.97
N TYR A 273 5.82 11.56 6.56
CA TYR A 273 7.01 10.93 7.15
C TYR A 273 8.32 11.65 6.84
N SER A 274 8.49 12.13 5.61
CA SER A 274 9.68 12.88 5.20
C SER A 274 9.78 14.26 5.85
N SER A 275 8.66 14.89 6.21
CA SER A 275 8.65 16.18 6.91
C SER A 275 9.31 16.17 8.30
N TYR A 276 9.41 15.00 8.92
CA TYR A 276 10.07 14.80 10.21
C TYR A 276 11.59 14.55 10.08
N ASN A 277 12.12 14.41 8.86
CA ASN A 277 13.55 14.27 8.63
C ASN A 277 14.29 15.61 8.75
N PRO A 278 15.60 15.57 9.05
CA PRO A 278 16.45 16.75 8.94
C PRO A 278 16.60 17.17 7.47
N VAL A 279 16.83 18.47 7.24
CA VAL A 279 16.88 19.08 5.89
C VAL A 279 17.94 18.43 5.00
N HIS A 280 19.12 18.11 5.56
CA HIS A 280 20.26 17.52 4.83
C HIS A 280 20.25 15.99 4.74
N ASN A 281 19.09 15.36 4.90
CA ASN A 281 18.97 13.92 4.71
C ASN A 281 18.94 13.54 3.21
N ASN A 282 19.59 12.43 2.82
CA ASN A 282 19.62 12.00 1.42
C ASN A 282 18.32 11.29 1.00
N CYS A 283 17.29 12.06 0.66
CA CYS A 283 15.99 11.54 0.24
C CYS A 283 16.02 10.80 -1.10
N HIS A 284 17.01 11.04 -1.97
CA HIS A 284 17.16 10.31 -3.23
C HIS A 284 17.56 8.86 -3.00
N ARG A 285 18.55 8.63 -2.13
CA ARG A 285 18.96 7.27 -1.72
C ARG A 285 17.82 6.55 -1.00
N ASP A 286 17.06 7.26 -0.17
CA ASP A 286 15.90 6.71 0.50
C ASP A 286 14.83 6.25 -0.48
N ALA A 287 14.55 7.06 -1.50
CA ALA A 287 13.57 6.74 -2.55
C ALA A 287 13.92 5.44 -3.28
N LEU A 288 15.17 5.29 -3.69
CA LEU A 288 15.66 4.08 -4.36
C LEU A 288 15.65 2.86 -3.43
N MET A 289 16.12 3.03 -2.20
CA MET A 289 16.20 1.94 -1.23
C MET A 289 14.81 1.41 -0.86
N VAL A 290 13.87 2.28 -0.51
CA VAL A 290 12.50 1.88 -0.12
C VAL A 290 11.78 1.24 -1.30
N SER A 291 11.88 1.82 -2.50
CA SER A 291 11.25 1.26 -3.70
C SER A 291 11.83 -0.11 -4.06
N GLY A 292 13.14 -0.29 -3.91
CA GLY A 292 13.82 -1.57 -4.13
C GLY A 292 13.41 -2.63 -3.10
N ILE A 293 13.38 -2.28 -1.81
CA ILE A 293 12.91 -3.19 -0.74
C ILE A 293 11.46 -3.58 -0.98
N ASN A 294 10.59 -2.63 -1.35
CA ASN A 294 9.20 -2.89 -1.66
C ASN A 294 9.05 -3.91 -2.81
N PHE A 295 9.77 -3.71 -3.92
CA PHE A 295 9.78 -4.66 -5.03
C PHE A 295 10.28 -6.05 -4.63
N MET A 296 11.42 -6.12 -3.94
CA MET A 296 11.97 -7.41 -3.47
C MET A 296 11.03 -8.12 -2.51
N THR A 297 10.31 -7.37 -1.68
CA THR A 297 9.30 -7.93 -0.78
C THR A 297 8.12 -8.50 -1.56
N SER A 298 7.64 -7.80 -2.59
CA SER A 298 6.58 -8.32 -3.48
C SER A 298 7.00 -9.59 -4.20
N VAL A 299 8.25 -9.68 -4.67
CA VAL A 299 8.80 -10.89 -5.29
C VAL A 299 8.90 -12.03 -4.28
N LEU A 300 9.43 -11.77 -3.07
CA LEU A 300 9.53 -12.76 -2.00
C LEU A 300 8.15 -13.29 -1.58
N ALA A 301 7.19 -12.40 -1.34
CA ALA A 301 5.82 -12.78 -0.99
C ALA A 301 5.16 -13.57 -2.13
N SER A 302 5.34 -13.16 -3.38
CA SER A 302 4.86 -13.91 -4.55
C SER A 302 5.47 -15.31 -4.58
N LEU A 303 6.77 -15.44 -4.39
CA LEU A 303 7.44 -16.74 -4.39
C LEU A 303 6.82 -17.69 -3.36
N VAL A 304 6.58 -17.21 -2.14
CA VAL A 304 5.87 -17.98 -1.09
C VAL A 304 4.47 -18.40 -1.56
N VAL A 305 3.72 -17.47 -2.14
CA VAL A 305 2.34 -17.73 -2.62
C VAL A 305 2.33 -18.76 -3.75
N PHE A 306 3.16 -18.59 -4.78
CA PHE A 306 3.17 -19.46 -5.94
C PHE A 306 3.62 -20.87 -5.61
N VAL A 307 4.59 -21.04 -4.70
CA VAL A 307 5.00 -22.35 -4.19
C VAL A 307 3.84 -23.05 -3.47
N VAL A 308 3.10 -22.31 -2.64
CA VAL A 308 1.91 -22.81 -1.94
C VAL A 308 0.78 -23.15 -2.91
N LEU A 309 0.54 -22.30 -3.92
CA LEU A 309 -0.45 -22.55 -4.96
C LEU A 309 -0.09 -23.77 -5.84
N GLY A 310 1.19 -23.98 -6.13
CA GLY A 310 1.68 -25.15 -6.85
C GLY A 310 1.42 -26.46 -6.09
N PHE A 311 1.72 -26.48 -4.78
CA PHE A 311 1.37 -27.60 -3.90
C PHE A 311 -0.15 -27.85 -3.86
N ARG A 312 -0.95 -26.79 -3.72
CA ARG A 312 -2.42 -26.89 -3.73
C ARG A 312 -2.94 -27.48 -5.05
N ALA A 313 -2.52 -26.93 -6.19
CA ALA A 313 -2.96 -27.36 -7.51
C ALA A 313 -2.57 -28.82 -7.79
N LYS A 314 -1.34 -29.23 -7.42
CA LYS A 314 -0.87 -30.60 -7.57
C LYS A 314 -1.70 -31.58 -6.74
N ASN A 315 -2.00 -31.25 -5.48
CA ASN A 315 -2.84 -32.09 -4.63
C ASN A 315 -4.29 -32.20 -5.10
N ILE A 316 -4.84 -31.15 -5.71
CA ILE A 316 -6.18 -31.20 -6.33
C ILE A 316 -6.15 -32.10 -7.57
N ALA A 317 -5.14 -31.94 -8.43
CA ALA A 317 -4.97 -32.76 -9.62
C ALA A 317 -4.77 -34.26 -9.26
N LEU A 318 -3.96 -34.58 -8.25
CA LEU A 318 -3.79 -35.96 -7.77
C LEU A 318 -5.11 -36.55 -7.23
N ARG A 319 -5.90 -35.78 -6.47
CA ARG A 319 -7.23 -36.21 -6.01
C ARG A 319 -8.20 -36.44 -7.17
N CYS A 320 -8.14 -35.61 -8.22
CA CYS A 320 -8.90 -35.81 -9.44
C CYS A 320 -8.54 -37.13 -10.12
N VAL A 321 -7.23 -37.42 -10.27
CA VAL A 321 -6.74 -38.68 -10.85
C VAL A 321 -7.23 -39.86 -10.02
N ALA A 322 -7.04 -39.85 -8.70
CA ALA A 322 -7.48 -40.92 -7.82
C ALA A 322 -8.99 -41.19 -7.91
N LYS A 323 -9.82 -40.14 -7.98
CA LYS A 323 -11.27 -40.26 -8.17
C LYS A 323 -11.60 -40.90 -9.52
N ASN A 324 -10.95 -40.48 -10.60
CA ASN A 324 -11.18 -41.02 -11.93
C ASN A 324 -10.74 -42.49 -12.02
N LEU A 325 -9.62 -42.86 -11.40
CA LEU A 325 -9.17 -44.25 -11.27
C LEU A 325 -10.17 -45.11 -10.49
N GLY A 326 -10.71 -44.59 -9.38
CA GLY A 326 -11.76 -45.28 -8.62
C GLY A 326 -13.03 -45.53 -9.46
N LEU A 327 -13.45 -44.56 -10.25
CA LEU A 327 -14.57 -44.71 -11.18
C LEU A 327 -14.28 -45.71 -12.29
N LEU A 328 -13.06 -45.70 -12.83
CA LEU A 328 -12.61 -46.68 -13.83
C LEU A 328 -12.59 -48.10 -13.26
N ASN A 329 -12.13 -48.28 -12.03
CA ASN A 329 -12.13 -49.57 -11.35
C ASN A 329 -13.57 -50.09 -11.10
N LEU A 330 -14.51 -49.19 -10.75
CA LEU A 330 -15.92 -49.54 -10.65
C LEU A 330 -16.53 -49.94 -12.01
N MET A 331 -16.13 -49.26 -13.09
CA MET A 331 -16.54 -49.66 -14.44
C MET A 331 -15.92 -51.01 -14.85
N ALA A 332 -14.66 -51.27 -14.48
CA ALA A 332 -13.94 -52.50 -14.79
C ALA A 332 -14.61 -53.72 -14.15
N SER A 333 -15.04 -53.58 -12.90
CA SER A 333 -15.76 -54.65 -12.18
C SER A 333 -17.19 -54.89 -12.69
N SER A 334 -17.74 -53.98 -13.50
CA SER A 334 -19.11 -54.09 -14.06
C SER A 334 -19.17 -54.60 -15.51
N ASN A 335 -18.08 -54.53 -16.28
CA ASN A 335 -18.03 -54.91 -17.70
C ASN A 335 -16.87 -55.89 -17.96
N ASP A 336 -17.21 -57.14 -18.31
CA ASP A 336 -16.28 -58.26 -18.50
C ASP A 336 -15.58 -58.27 -19.89
N SER A 337 -15.39 -57.10 -20.51
CA SER A 337 -14.76 -57.02 -21.84
C SER A 337 -13.63 -56.01 -21.85
N SER A 338 -12.43 -56.50 -22.20
CA SER A 338 -11.22 -55.72 -22.47
C SER A 338 -11.46 -54.72 -23.61
N GLN A 339 -11.92 -53.53 -23.26
CA GLN A 339 -12.05 -52.42 -24.18
C GLN A 339 -10.66 -51.85 -24.49
N HIS A 340 -10.35 -51.59 -25.76
CA HIS A 340 -9.00 -51.21 -26.17
C HIS A 340 -8.49 -49.89 -25.54
N TRP A 341 -9.41 -49.10 -24.96
CA TRP A 341 -9.14 -47.81 -24.32
C TRP A 341 -8.79 -47.90 -22.83
N TRP A 342 -8.74 -49.11 -22.24
CA TRP A 342 -8.29 -49.27 -20.85
C TRP A 342 -6.88 -48.68 -20.65
N PRO A 343 -6.65 -47.89 -19.58
CA PRO A 343 -5.32 -47.42 -19.20
C PRO A 343 -4.27 -48.51 -19.15
N TRP A 344 -3.05 -48.16 -19.56
CA TRP A 344 -1.87 -49.05 -19.47
C TRP A 344 -1.24 -49.08 -18.08
N PHE A 345 -1.64 -48.17 -17.18
CA PHE A 345 -1.14 -48.03 -15.82
C PHE A 345 -2.03 -48.74 -14.79
N ASN A 346 -1.50 -48.97 -13.59
CA ASN A 346 -2.21 -49.66 -12.53
C ASN A 346 -3.37 -48.80 -11.97
N MET A 347 -4.59 -49.32 -12.01
CA MET A 347 -5.79 -48.64 -11.52
C MET A 347 -6.04 -48.82 -10.02
N THR A 348 -5.45 -49.83 -9.41
CA THR A 348 -5.68 -50.17 -8.00
C THR A 348 -4.87 -49.30 -7.04
N ASP A 349 -3.77 -48.71 -7.53
CA ASP A 349 -2.91 -47.82 -6.74
C ASP A 349 -2.83 -46.43 -7.36
N PRO A 350 -3.64 -45.46 -6.90
CA PRO A 350 -3.63 -44.10 -7.40
C PRO A 350 -2.31 -43.35 -7.25
N ASP A 351 -1.52 -43.68 -6.23
CA ASP A 351 -0.27 -42.98 -5.94
C ASP A 351 0.86 -43.37 -6.90
N SER A 352 0.68 -44.49 -7.62
CA SER A 352 1.63 -44.97 -8.64
C SER A 352 1.51 -44.23 -9.99
N VAL A 353 0.40 -43.51 -10.23
CA VAL A 353 0.11 -42.86 -11.52
C VAL A 353 0.47 -41.38 -11.46
N SER A 354 1.37 -40.97 -12.36
CA SER A 354 1.74 -39.55 -12.47
C SER A 354 0.69 -38.74 -13.25
N ILE A 355 0.55 -37.45 -12.95
CA ILE A 355 -0.37 -36.55 -13.69
C ILE A 355 -0.09 -36.55 -15.20
N PRO A 356 1.16 -36.45 -15.69
CA PRO A 356 1.44 -36.47 -17.13
C PRO A 356 0.99 -37.77 -17.80
N GLU A 357 1.24 -38.91 -17.15
CA GLU A 357 0.86 -40.23 -17.66
C GLU A 357 -0.67 -40.40 -17.77
N TYR A 358 -1.41 -39.96 -16.75
CA TYR A 358 -2.87 -39.92 -16.81
C TYR A 358 -3.37 -39.05 -17.96
N ARG A 359 -2.78 -37.86 -18.15
CA ARG A 359 -3.21 -36.92 -19.20
C ARG A 359 -2.88 -37.40 -20.60
N GLU A 360 -1.76 -38.09 -20.79
CA GLU A 360 -1.44 -38.72 -22.07
C GLU A 360 -2.53 -39.71 -22.46
N TRP A 361 -2.90 -40.61 -21.54
CA TRP A 361 -4.00 -41.55 -21.74
C TRP A 361 -5.34 -40.83 -22.02
N TYR A 362 -5.71 -39.87 -21.17
CA TYR A 362 -6.97 -39.15 -21.31
C TYR A 362 -7.03 -38.38 -22.64
N SER A 363 -5.94 -37.75 -23.07
CA SER A 363 -5.90 -37.02 -24.34
C SER A 363 -6.18 -37.91 -25.54
N HIS A 364 -5.69 -39.15 -25.53
CA HIS A 364 -5.91 -40.13 -26.59
C HIS A 364 -7.34 -40.69 -26.61
N TYR A 365 -7.95 -40.86 -25.43
CA TYR A 365 -9.22 -41.58 -25.28
C TYR A 365 -10.41 -40.73 -24.82
N SER A 366 -10.24 -39.42 -24.65
CA SER A 366 -11.26 -38.49 -24.12
C SER A 366 -12.63 -38.58 -24.77
N SER A 367 -12.71 -38.93 -26.06
CA SER A 367 -13.98 -39.07 -26.79
C SER A 367 -14.71 -40.39 -26.51
N MET A 368 -14.00 -41.42 -26.04
CA MET A 368 -14.55 -42.74 -25.72
C MET A 368 -14.87 -42.88 -24.23
N VAL A 369 -14.13 -42.15 -23.39
CA VAL A 369 -14.30 -42.15 -21.95
C VAL A 369 -15.56 -41.30 -21.62
N GLY A 370 -16.54 -41.91 -20.94
CA GLY A 370 -17.84 -41.27 -20.69
C GLY A 370 -17.74 -39.93 -19.93
N PRO A 371 -18.81 -39.11 -19.91
CA PRO A 371 -18.80 -37.73 -19.42
C PRO A 371 -18.53 -37.57 -17.91
N LYS A 372 -18.39 -38.68 -17.18
CA LYS A 372 -18.10 -38.70 -15.73
C LYS A 372 -16.61 -38.57 -15.41
N ILE A 373 -15.72 -38.79 -16.39
CA ILE A 373 -14.27 -38.68 -16.21
C ILE A 373 -13.81 -37.36 -16.81
N THR A 374 -12.97 -36.65 -16.08
CA THR A 374 -12.57 -35.28 -16.38
C THR A 374 -11.07 -35.18 -16.65
N ASP A 375 -10.66 -34.19 -17.45
CA ASP A 375 -9.25 -33.83 -17.62
C ASP A 375 -8.70 -33.26 -16.30
N CYS A 376 -7.79 -33.99 -15.65
CA CYS A 376 -7.13 -33.55 -14.42
C CYS A 376 -5.95 -32.62 -14.77
N ASN A 377 -6.25 -31.45 -15.34
CA ASN A 377 -5.24 -30.51 -15.82
C ASN A 377 -4.65 -29.64 -14.70
N LEU A 378 -3.34 -29.79 -14.46
CA LEU A 378 -2.62 -28.98 -13.48
C LEU A 378 -2.66 -27.47 -13.82
N GLU A 379 -2.48 -27.08 -15.09
CA GLU A 379 -2.47 -25.65 -15.46
C GLU A 379 -3.86 -25.03 -15.25
N GLU A 380 -4.94 -25.79 -15.45
CA GLU A 380 -6.29 -25.32 -15.20
C GLU A 380 -6.56 -25.15 -13.70
N GLU A 381 -6.14 -26.11 -12.87
CA GLU A 381 -6.23 -25.99 -11.41
C GLU A 381 -5.38 -24.84 -10.87
N MET A 382 -4.22 -24.58 -11.48
CA MET A 382 -3.43 -23.40 -11.18
C MET A 382 -4.16 -22.10 -11.56
N ASN A 383 -4.84 -22.07 -12.72
CA ASN A 383 -5.59 -20.90 -13.20
C ASN A 383 -6.89 -20.62 -12.42
N LYS A 384 -7.42 -21.57 -11.64
CA LYS A 384 -8.57 -21.39 -10.73
C LYS A 384 -8.20 -20.56 -9.49
N GLY A 385 -7.39 -19.52 -9.67
CA GLY A 385 -6.89 -18.65 -8.62
C GLY A 385 -8.02 -17.99 -7.82
N VAL A 386 -7.76 -17.75 -6.54
CA VAL A 386 -8.70 -17.07 -5.65
C VAL A 386 -8.44 -15.56 -5.72
N GLU A 387 -9.50 -14.77 -5.93
CA GLU A 387 -9.36 -13.31 -6.08
C GLU A 387 -9.26 -12.58 -4.74
N GLY A 388 -8.50 -11.49 -4.72
CA GLY A 388 -8.48 -10.51 -3.62
C GLY A 388 -8.17 -11.12 -2.24
N THR A 389 -9.07 -10.88 -1.28
CA THR A 389 -8.94 -11.32 0.11
C THR A 389 -9.07 -12.83 0.26
N GLY A 390 -9.76 -13.51 -0.67
CA GLY A 390 -9.90 -14.96 -0.65
C GLY A 390 -8.56 -15.70 -0.78
N LEU A 391 -7.56 -15.10 -1.44
CA LEU A 391 -6.22 -15.69 -1.49
C LEU A 391 -5.65 -15.90 -0.08
N ALA A 392 -5.76 -14.90 0.80
CA ALA A 392 -5.26 -14.97 2.18
C ALA A 392 -6.15 -15.79 3.12
N PHE A 393 -7.47 -15.64 3.03
CA PHE A 393 -8.40 -16.25 4.01
C PHE A 393 -8.95 -17.62 3.60
N ILE A 394 -8.81 -18.02 2.33
CA ILE A 394 -9.29 -19.30 1.79
C ILE A 394 -8.11 -20.17 1.32
N ALA A 395 -7.31 -19.70 0.35
CA ALA A 395 -6.28 -20.54 -0.25
C ALA A 395 -5.11 -20.83 0.72
N PHE A 396 -4.64 -19.80 1.44
CA PHE A 396 -3.59 -19.96 2.44
C PHE A 396 -4.02 -20.77 3.65
N THR A 397 -5.26 -20.58 4.13
CA THR A 397 -5.80 -21.34 5.27
C THR A 397 -6.00 -22.81 4.92
N GLU A 398 -6.37 -23.11 3.68
CA GLU A 398 -6.47 -24.48 3.16
C GLU A 398 -5.11 -25.17 3.22
N VAL A 399 -4.06 -24.50 2.76
CA VAL A 399 -2.71 -25.08 2.79
C VAL A 399 -2.18 -25.26 4.20
N MET A 400 -2.41 -24.29 5.09
CA MET A 400 -1.99 -24.42 6.50
C MET A 400 -2.68 -25.58 7.21
N ALA A 401 -3.94 -25.88 6.87
CA ALA A 401 -4.67 -27.03 7.41
C ALA A 401 -4.05 -28.37 6.97
N LEU A 402 -3.29 -28.40 5.87
CA LEU A 402 -2.58 -29.59 5.38
C LEU A 402 -1.19 -29.77 6.04
N PHE A 403 -0.65 -28.75 6.71
CA PHE A 403 0.65 -28.86 7.36
C PHE A 403 0.57 -29.58 8.71
N PRO A 404 1.62 -30.34 9.09
CA PRO A 404 1.74 -30.84 10.45
C PRO A 404 1.85 -29.66 11.42
N ALA A 405 1.24 -29.79 12.60
CA ALA A 405 1.08 -28.70 13.56
C ALA A 405 0.39 -27.46 12.95
N SER A 406 -0.73 -27.68 12.25
CA SER A 406 -1.50 -26.63 11.56
C SER A 406 -1.83 -25.37 12.41
N PRO A 407 -2.10 -25.44 13.74
CA PRO A 407 -2.30 -24.25 14.57
C PRO A 407 -1.10 -23.30 14.62
N PHE A 408 0.12 -23.84 14.63
CA PHE A 408 1.35 -23.04 14.68
C PHE A 408 1.51 -22.20 13.41
N TRP A 409 1.39 -22.83 12.23
CA TRP A 409 1.51 -22.16 10.94
C TRP A 409 0.42 -21.11 10.74
N SER A 410 -0.81 -21.43 11.12
CA SER A 410 -1.93 -20.49 11.04
C SER A 410 -1.71 -19.25 11.93
N THR A 411 -1.31 -19.46 13.19
CA THR A 411 -1.06 -18.35 14.12
C THR A 411 0.07 -17.45 13.60
N LEU A 412 1.16 -18.04 13.10
CA LEU A 412 2.30 -17.31 12.55
C LEU A 412 1.90 -16.45 11.33
N PHE A 413 1.09 -17.01 10.43
CA PHE A 413 0.61 -16.31 9.24
C PHE A 413 -0.33 -15.14 9.57
N PHE A 414 -1.34 -15.36 10.42
CA PHE A 414 -2.27 -14.29 10.77
C PHE A 414 -1.63 -13.20 11.63
N LEU A 415 -0.64 -13.55 12.46
CA LEU A 415 0.18 -12.57 13.17
C LEU A 415 1.05 -11.75 12.20
N MET A 416 1.59 -12.37 11.15
CA MET A 416 2.27 -11.64 10.08
C MET A 416 1.33 -10.67 9.36
N LEU A 417 0.15 -11.14 8.93
CA LEU A 417 -0.84 -10.29 8.25
C LEU A 417 -1.27 -9.11 9.13
N LEU A 418 -1.50 -9.35 10.42
CA LEU A 418 -1.82 -8.30 11.38
C LEU A 418 -0.71 -7.24 11.47
N ASN A 419 0.55 -7.65 11.56
CA ASN A 419 1.68 -6.72 11.64
C ASN A 419 1.89 -5.90 10.35
N LEU A 420 1.69 -6.52 9.17
CA LEU A 420 1.71 -5.81 7.88
C LEU A 420 0.58 -4.78 7.80
N GLY A 421 -0.63 -5.18 8.18
CA GLY A 421 -1.79 -4.28 8.22
C GLY A 421 -1.56 -3.10 9.16
N LEU A 422 -1.09 -3.34 10.38
CA LEU A 422 -0.82 -2.29 11.36
C LEU A 422 0.23 -1.29 10.85
N SER A 423 1.28 -1.76 10.20
CA SER A 423 2.35 -0.89 9.68
C SER A 423 1.85 0.06 8.59
N THR A 424 1.02 -0.44 7.67
CA THR A 424 0.34 0.40 6.67
C THR A 424 -0.65 1.37 7.32
N MET A 425 -1.37 0.93 8.37
CA MET A 425 -2.32 1.79 9.08
C MET A 425 -1.66 2.95 9.82
N PHE A 426 -0.49 2.73 10.41
CA PHE A 426 0.25 3.82 11.04
C PHE A 426 0.60 4.91 10.02
N GLY A 427 1.08 4.53 8.83
CA GLY A 427 1.37 5.50 7.77
C GLY A 427 0.12 6.19 7.22
N THR A 428 -0.98 5.45 7.03
CA THR A 428 -2.24 6.02 6.56
C THR A 428 -2.81 7.01 7.57
N MET A 429 -2.77 6.69 8.88
CA MET A 429 -3.17 7.60 9.94
C MET A 429 -2.27 8.84 10.02
N GLN A 430 -0.96 8.74 9.80
CA GLN A 430 -0.10 9.93 9.71
C GLN A 430 -0.45 10.82 8.51
N GLY A 431 -0.86 10.23 7.38
CA GLY A 431 -1.36 10.97 6.22
C GLY A 431 -2.61 11.81 6.52
N ILE A 432 -3.38 11.45 7.55
CA ILE A 432 -4.56 12.18 8.02
C ILE A 432 -4.19 13.17 9.14
N LEU A 433 -3.50 12.67 10.16
CA LEU A 433 -3.21 13.41 11.38
C LEU A 433 -2.23 14.57 11.15
N THR A 434 -1.12 14.33 10.44
CA THR A 434 -0.08 15.35 10.25
C THR A 434 -0.59 16.58 9.50
N PRO A 435 -1.28 16.47 8.34
CA PRO A 435 -1.78 17.66 7.64
C PRO A 435 -2.82 18.45 8.45
N LEU A 436 -3.64 17.76 9.25
CA LEU A 436 -4.65 18.40 10.10
C LEU A 436 -4.01 19.11 11.30
N MET A 437 -3.02 18.48 11.96
CA MET A 437 -2.28 19.08 13.07
C MET A 437 -1.50 20.33 12.63
N ASP A 438 -0.86 20.27 11.46
CA ASP A 438 -0.02 21.36 10.97
C ASP A 438 -0.82 22.59 10.49
N ASN A 439 -2.08 22.42 10.05
CA ASN A 439 -2.90 23.52 9.53
C ASN A 439 -3.92 24.07 10.53
N PHE A 440 -4.31 23.29 11.54
CA PHE A 440 -5.31 23.70 12.54
C PHE A 440 -4.69 23.67 13.94
N SER A 441 -4.35 24.86 14.47
CA SER A 441 -3.68 25.01 15.77
C SER A 441 -4.46 24.36 16.94
N LEU A 442 -5.80 24.43 16.91
CA LEU A 442 -6.66 23.78 17.90
C LEU A 442 -6.48 22.25 17.92
N LEU A 443 -6.39 21.64 16.73
CA LEU A 443 -6.21 20.20 16.55
C LEU A 443 -4.79 19.78 16.93
N GLY A 444 -3.78 20.59 16.60
CA GLY A 444 -2.39 20.39 17.02
C GLY A 444 -2.23 20.40 18.54
N ARG A 445 -2.88 21.34 19.25
CA ARG A 445 -2.86 21.43 20.72
C ARG A 445 -3.46 20.20 21.39
N HIS A 446 -4.51 19.64 20.79
CA HIS A 446 -5.22 18.45 21.30
C HIS A 446 -4.97 17.20 20.45
N ARG A 447 -3.70 16.95 20.09
CA ARG A 447 -3.30 15.82 19.21
C ARG A 447 -3.82 14.45 19.63
N THR A 448 -3.87 14.17 20.94
CA THR A 448 -4.35 12.89 21.48
C THR A 448 -5.85 12.71 21.23
N ILE A 449 -6.63 13.78 21.46
CA ILE A 449 -8.08 13.80 21.22
C ILE A 449 -8.36 13.66 19.73
N LEU A 450 -7.57 14.32 18.86
CA LEU A 450 -7.70 14.17 17.41
C LEU A 450 -7.49 12.72 16.97
N THR A 451 -6.44 12.05 17.47
CA THR A 451 -6.16 10.64 17.14
C THR A 451 -7.32 9.74 17.57
N VAL A 452 -7.74 9.83 18.83
CA VAL A 452 -8.83 8.99 19.37
C VAL A 452 -10.15 9.26 18.65
N SER A 453 -10.48 10.53 18.39
CA SER A 453 -11.68 10.93 17.66
C SER A 453 -11.67 10.42 16.22
N SER A 454 -10.53 10.51 15.52
CA SER A 454 -10.39 9.99 14.16
C SER A 454 -10.57 8.47 14.10
N CYS A 455 -9.99 7.73 15.05
CA CYS A 455 -10.20 6.29 15.17
C CYS A 455 -11.64 5.93 15.54
N ALA A 456 -12.27 6.68 16.43
CA ALA A 456 -13.67 6.48 16.82
C ALA A 456 -14.62 6.73 15.64
N LEU A 457 -14.39 7.79 14.86
CA LEU A 457 -15.11 8.05 13.62
C LEU A 457 -14.90 6.91 12.60
N GLY A 458 -13.66 6.44 12.45
CA GLY A 458 -13.32 5.30 11.61
C GLY A 458 -14.05 4.01 12.02
N PHE A 459 -14.19 3.77 13.33
CA PHE A 459 -14.97 2.64 13.85
C PHE A 459 -16.46 2.77 13.53
N VAL A 460 -17.07 3.93 13.77
CA VAL A 460 -18.50 4.16 13.53
C VAL A 460 -18.86 3.98 12.05
N ILE A 461 -18.06 4.56 11.14
CA ILE A 461 -18.28 4.38 9.70
C ILE A 461 -17.94 2.94 9.29
N GLY A 462 -16.92 2.35 9.91
CA GLY A 462 -16.49 0.98 9.67
C GLY A 462 -17.55 -0.09 10.00
N LEU A 463 -18.57 0.22 10.82
CA LEU A 463 -19.71 -0.68 11.08
C LEU A 463 -20.46 -1.07 9.80
N LEU A 464 -20.40 -0.24 8.75
CA LEU A 464 -20.94 -0.60 7.43
C LEU A 464 -20.37 -1.93 6.91
N PHE A 465 -19.09 -2.19 7.16
CA PHE A 465 -18.40 -3.38 6.66
C PHE A 465 -18.60 -4.63 7.52
N THR A 466 -19.23 -4.52 8.70
CA THR A 466 -19.50 -5.67 9.59
C THR A 466 -20.90 -6.26 9.40
N GLN A 467 -21.70 -5.67 8.50
CA GLN A 467 -22.96 -6.24 8.03
C GLN A 467 -22.73 -7.52 7.23
N ARG A 468 -23.77 -8.33 7.05
CA ARG A 468 -23.70 -9.55 6.22
C ARG A 468 -23.31 -9.27 4.75
N SER A 469 -23.73 -8.14 4.18
CA SER A 469 -23.29 -7.67 2.85
C SER A 469 -21.99 -6.85 2.90
N GLY A 470 -21.36 -6.73 4.07
CA GLY A 470 -20.21 -5.86 4.32
C GLY A 470 -18.98 -6.14 3.47
N ASN A 471 -18.72 -7.42 3.14
CA ASN A 471 -17.61 -7.80 2.25
C ASN A 471 -17.74 -7.15 0.86
N TYR A 472 -18.97 -7.01 0.33
CA TYR A 472 -19.20 -6.35 -0.96
C TYR A 472 -18.90 -4.85 -0.90
N PHE A 473 -19.19 -4.20 0.23
CA PHE A 473 -18.79 -2.80 0.46
C PHE A 473 -17.27 -2.65 0.59
N VAL A 474 -16.58 -3.61 1.22
CA VAL A 474 -15.10 -3.61 1.28
C VAL A 474 -14.51 -3.65 -0.13
N THR A 475 -14.99 -4.56 -0.98
CA THR A 475 -14.56 -4.65 -2.39
C THR A 475 -14.87 -3.37 -3.16
N MET A 476 -16.04 -2.76 -2.96
CA MET A 476 -16.41 -1.49 -3.59
C MET A 476 -15.45 -0.36 -3.21
N PHE A 477 -15.07 -0.26 -1.94
CA PHE A 477 -14.13 0.76 -1.48
C PHE A 477 -12.71 0.52 -2.03
N ASP A 478 -12.20 -0.71 -1.95
CA ASP A 478 -10.87 -1.06 -2.48
C ASP A 478 -10.75 -0.74 -3.98
N ASP A 479 -11.75 -1.15 -4.78
CA ASP A 479 -11.71 -0.97 -6.23
C ASP A 479 -11.88 0.50 -6.66
N TYR A 480 -12.80 1.23 -6.04
CA TYR A 480 -13.27 2.52 -6.57
C TYR A 480 -12.96 3.74 -5.70
N SER A 481 -12.92 3.63 -4.37
CA SER A 481 -12.83 4.83 -3.51
C SER A 481 -11.43 5.42 -3.46
N ALA A 482 -10.39 4.62 -3.69
CA ALA A 482 -9.01 5.07 -3.68
C ALA A 482 -8.40 5.15 -5.09
N THR A 483 -8.63 4.15 -5.95
CA THR A 483 -7.91 3.99 -7.22
C THR A 483 -7.99 5.23 -8.14
N LEU A 484 -9.20 5.69 -8.47
CA LEU A 484 -9.37 6.84 -9.37
C LEU A 484 -8.99 8.18 -8.70
N PRO A 485 -9.44 8.47 -7.46
CA PRO A 485 -9.05 9.70 -6.77
C PRO A 485 -7.53 9.84 -6.57
N LEU A 486 -6.81 8.76 -6.23
CA LEU A 486 -5.34 8.80 -6.09
C LEU A 486 -4.67 9.25 -7.40
N VAL A 487 -5.06 8.68 -8.52
CA VAL A 487 -4.50 9.05 -9.83
C VAL A 487 -4.76 10.53 -10.13
N ILE A 488 -5.97 11.03 -9.81
CA ILE A 488 -6.31 12.45 -9.97
C ILE A 488 -5.42 13.31 -9.07
N VAL A 489 -5.25 12.96 -7.80
CA VAL A 489 -4.39 13.66 -6.85
C VAL A 489 -2.96 13.74 -7.37
N VAL A 490 -2.35 12.61 -7.72
CA VAL A 490 -0.94 12.56 -8.16
C VAL A 490 -0.72 13.32 -9.48
N ILE A 491 -1.71 13.35 -10.39
CA ILE A 491 -1.67 14.22 -11.57
C ILE A 491 -1.54 15.68 -11.16
N PHE A 492 -2.40 16.15 -10.25
CA PHE A 492 -2.36 17.53 -9.78
C PHE A 492 -1.11 17.85 -8.96
N GLU A 493 -0.62 16.93 -8.14
CA GLU A 493 0.67 17.06 -7.42
C GLU A 493 1.82 17.25 -8.41
N THR A 494 1.87 16.41 -9.45
CA THR A 494 2.92 16.47 -10.48
C THR A 494 2.83 17.76 -11.30
N ILE A 495 1.62 18.19 -11.69
CA ILE A 495 1.43 19.49 -12.37
C ILE A 495 1.88 20.65 -11.47
N SER A 496 1.58 20.56 -10.18
CA SER A 496 1.92 21.59 -9.20
C SER A 496 3.43 21.78 -9.09
N VAL A 497 4.20 20.69 -8.96
CA VAL A 497 5.67 20.77 -8.89
C VAL A 497 6.27 21.08 -10.26
N ALA A 498 5.83 20.40 -11.32
CA ALA A 498 6.48 20.50 -12.63
C ALA A 498 6.22 21.84 -13.35
N TRP A 499 5.01 22.39 -13.26
CA TRP A 499 4.59 23.54 -14.05
C TRP A 499 4.24 24.78 -13.22
N VAL A 500 3.63 24.63 -12.03
CA VAL A 500 3.23 25.77 -11.21
C VAL A 500 4.41 26.31 -10.38
N TYR A 501 5.10 25.43 -9.65
CA TYR A 501 6.31 25.79 -8.92
C TYR A 501 7.52 25.96 -9.84
N GLY A 502 7.59 25.10 -10.85
CA GLY A 502 8.67 25.06 -11.84
C GLY A 502 9.73 24.03 -11.46
N THR A 503 9.98 23.08 -12.37
CA THR A 503 10.91 21.98 -12.09
C THR A 503 12.35 22.43 -11.85
N ASP A 504 12.79 23.50 -12.51
CA ASP A 504 14.16 24.01 -12.34
C ASP A 504 14.38 24.53 -10.91
N ARG A 505 13.43 25.34 -10.40
CA ARG A 505 13.45 25.80 -9.01
C ARG A 505 13.41 24.64 -8.03
N PHE A 506 12.56 23.64 -8.28
CA PHE A 506 12.50 22.46 -7.41
C PHE A 506 13.81 21.67 -7.39
N LEU A 507 14.49 21.54 -8.54
CA LEU A 507 15.81 20.90 -8.60
C LEU A 507 16.88 21.71 -7.88
N ASP A 508 16.82 23.05 -7.95
CA ASP A 508 17.73 23.92 -7.21
C ASP A 508 17.50 23.78 -5.69
N ASP A 509 16.25 23.70 -5.23
CA ASP A 509 15.92 23.45 -3.81
C ASP A 509 16.46 22.07 -3.35
N ILE A 510 16.31 21.04 -4.19
CA ILE A 510 16.87 19.71 -3.90
C ILE A 510 18.40 19.75 -3.89
N GLU A 511 19.04 20.51 -4.76
CA GLU A 511 20.49 20.69 -4.79
C GLU A 511 20.99 21.31 -3.48
N VAL A 512 20.28 22.30 -2.94
CA VAL A 512 20.57 22.90 -1.62
C VAL A 512 20.42 21.86 -0.50
N MET A 513 19.38 21.03 -0.55
CA MET A 513 19.14 20.00 0.47
C MET A 513 20.19 18.88 0.44
N LEU A 514 20.45 18.33 -0.75
CA LEU A 514 21.29 17.15 -0.96
C LEU A 514 22.79 17.49 -1.11
N LYS A 515 23.13 18.76 -1.36
CA LYS A 515 24.48 19.24 -1.72
C LYS A 515 24.99 18.72 -3.07
N TRP A 516 24.13 18.10 -3.87
CA TRP A 516 24.41 17.68 -5.24
C TRP A 516 23.12 17.76 -6.06
N ARG A 517 23.24 18.08 -7.36
CA ARG A 517 22.09 18.25 -8.25
C ARG A 517 21.65 16.90 -8.85
N PRO A 518 20.37 16.50 -8.70
CA PRO A 518 19.86 15.31 -9.37
C PRO A 518 19.99 15.40 -10.90
N PRO A 519 20.10 14.25 -11.60
CA PRO A 519 20.19 14.24 -13.06
C PRO A 519 18.99 14.91 -13.72
N VAL A 520 19.23 15.60 -14.83
CA VAL A 520 18.20 16.29 -15.63
C VAL A 520 17.12 15.32 -16.13
N VAL A 521 17.38 14.01 -16.12
CA VAL A 521 16.39 12.97 -16.45
C VAL A 521 15.12 13.11 -15.59
N TYR A 522 15.24 13.39 -14.29
CA TYR A 522 14.07 13.59 -13.41
C TYR A 522 13.17 14.74 -13.87
N LYS A 523 13.76 15.81 -14.42
CA LYS A 523 13.02 16.93 -14.99
C LYS A 523 12.07 16.48 -16.11
N TYR A 524 12.59 15.71 -17.05
CA TYR A 524 11.82 15.20 -18.18
C TYR A 524 10.82 14.13 -17.76
N LEU A 525 11.20 13.27 -16.81
CA LEU A 525 10.32 12.24 -16.25
C LEU A 525 9.09 12.87 -15.58
N TRP A 526 9.26 13.85 -14.70
CA TRP A 526 8.13 14.51 -14.04
C TRP A 526 7.27 15.32 -15.01
N LYS A 527 7.90 16.12 -15.87
CA LYS A 527 7.19 17.06 -16.73
C LYS A 527 6.37 16.40 -17.83
N TYR A 528 6.87 15.31 -18.41
CA TYR A 528 6.26 14.67 -19.58
C TYR A 528 5.89 13.22 -19.34
N VAL A 529 6.83 12.36 -18.94
CA VAL A 529 6.61 10.91 -18.94
C VAL A 529 5.60 10.48 -17.88
N CYS A 530 5.82 10.86 -16.62
CA CYS A 530 4.93 10.53 -15.51
C CYS A 530 3.55 11.13 -15.73
N LEU A 531 3.48 12.39 -16.15
CA LEU A 531 2.22 13.07 -16.41
C LEU A 531 1.42 12.40 -17.53
N LEU A 532 2.06 12.07 -18.66
CA LEU A 532 1.42 11.38 -19.77
C LEU A 532 0.95 9.98 -19.36
N ALA A 533 1.78 9.23 -18.61
CA ALA A 533 1.44 7.90 -18.13
C ALA A 533 0.21 7.93 -17.20
N MET A 534 0.15 8.89 -16.26
CA MET A 534 -0.99 9.03 -15.36
C MET A 534 -2.26 9.49 -16.06
N VAL A 535 -2.17 10.45 -16.98
CA VAL A 535 -3.32 10.89 -17.79
C VAL A 535 -3.82 9.74 -18.66
N GLY A 536 -2.92 8.98 -19.29
CA GLY A 536 -3.26 7.77 -20.04
C GLY A 536 -3.97 6.73 -19.19
N LEU A 537 -3.50 6.50 -17.95
CA LEU A 537 -4.13 5.59 -17.00
C LEU A 537 -5.52 6.07 -16.56
N LEU A 538 -5.69 7.37 -16.31
CA LEU A 538 -6.97 7.96 -15.96
C LEU A 538 -7.98 7.79 -17.10
N VAL A 539 -7.57 8.09 -18.34
CA VAL A 539 -8.40 7.91 -19.53
C VAL A 539 -8.75 6.44 -19.72
N ALA A 540 -7.79 5.52 -19.64
CA ALA A 540 -8.04 4.08 -19.77
C ALA A 540 -9.02 3.55 -18.70
N SER A 541 -8.91 4.06 -17.47
CA SER A 541 -9.79 3.70 -16.36
C SER A 541 -11.21 4.26 -16.56
N PHE A 542 -11.32 5.51 -17.02
CA PHE A 542 -12.60 6.14 -17.32
C PHE A 542 -13.31 5.45 -18.50
N LEU A 543 -12.60 5.19 -19.61
CA LEU A 543 -13.15 4.47 -20.76
C LEU A 543 -13.68 3.10 -20.35
N ARG A 544 -12.94 2.36 -19.51
CA ARG A 544 -13.43 1.09 -18.96
C ARG A 544 -14.74 1.27 -18.19
N MET A 545 -14.81 2.25 -17.31
CA MET A 545 -15.99 2.49 -16.48
C MET A 545 -17.22 2.87 -17.31
N VAL A 546 -17.02 3.52 -18.46
CA VAL A 546 -18.10 3.87 -19.40
C VAL A 546 -18.52 2.68 -20.27
N PHE A 547 -17.57 1.90 -20.79
CA PHE A 547 -17.87 0.81 -21.73
C PHE A 547 -18.27 -0.51 -21.06
N LYS A 548 -17.79 -0.78 -19.85
CA LYS A 548 -18.10 -2.01 -19.11
C LYS A 548 -18.72 -1.65 -17.77
N ARG A 549 -19.92 -2.17 -17.53
CA ARG A 549 -20.58 -1.99 -16.24
C ARG A 549 -19.72 -2.56 -15.10
N PRO A 550 -19.58 -1.84 -13.98
CA PRO A 550 -18.96 -2.35 -12.77
C PRO A 550 -19.64 -3.65 -12.31
N THR A 551 -18.83 -4.68 -12.06
CA THR A 551 -19.26 -5.97 -11.52
C THR A 551 -18.55 -6.27 -10.21
N TYR A 552 -19.14 -7.13 -9.38
CA TYR A 552 -18.54 -7.65 -8.16
C TYR A 552 -18.75 -9.16 -8.04
N THR A 553 -17.91 -9.84 -7.26
CA THR A 553 -18.03 -11.27 -6.96
C THR A 553 -18.96 -11.47 -5.76
N ALA A 554 -19.98 -12.30 -5.93
CA ALA A 554 -20.99 -12.65 -4.94
C ALA A 554 -20.98 -14.14 -4.65
N TRP A 555 -21.22 -14.51 -3.39
CA TRP A 555 -21.30 -15.92 -2.99
C TRP A 555 -22.75 -16.40 -3.05
N ASN A 556 -23.05 -17.39 -3.89
CA ASN A 556 -24.37 -17.98 -3.97
C ASN A 556 -24.47 -19.23 -3.08
N GLN A 557 -25.35 -19.18 -2.08
CA GLN A 557 -25.55 -20.28 -1.12
C GLN A 557 -25.99 -21.58 -1.78
N SER A 558 -26.83 -21.51 -2.82
CA SER A 558 -27.47 -22.69 -3.41
C SER A 558 -26.52 -23.53 -4.26
N THR A 559 -25.60 -22.87 -4.97
CA THR A 559 -24.59 -23.50 -5.83
C THR A 559 -23.25 -23.67 -5.14
N ALA A 560 -23.05 -23.07 -3.96
CA ALA A 560 -21.79 -23.05 -3.22
C ALA A 560 -20.60 -22.59 -4.09
N SER A 561 -20.84 -21.54 -4.88
CA SER A 561 -19.89 -21.04 -5.86
C SER A 561 -19.93 -19.51 -5.93
N GLU A 562 -18.79 -18.91 -6.27
CA GLU A 562 -18.71 -17.49 -6.58
C GLU A 562 -19.34 -17.19 -7.95
N MET A 563 -20.13 -16.12 -8.03
CA MET A 563 -20.77 -15.64 -9.25
C MET A 563 -20.47 -14.15 -9.41
N THR A 564 -20.27 -13.71 -10.65
CA THR A 564 -20.09 -12.27 -10.94
C THR A 564 -21.44 -11.62 -11.17
N LEU A 565 -21.78 -10.64 -10.34
CA LEU A 565 -23.02 -9.87 -10.42
C LEU A 565 -22.72 -8.41 -10.81
N GLU A 566 -23.69 -7.75 -11.45
CA GLU A 566 -23.63 -6.32 -11.73
C GLU A 566 -23.99 -5.50 -10.48
N TYR A 567 -23.33 -4.36 -10.27
CA TYR A 567 -23.74 -3.45 -9.20
C TYR A 567 -25.12 -2.84 -9.50
N PRO A 568 -26.02 -2.78 -8.49
CA PRO A 568 -27.32 -2.15 -8.65
C PRO A 568 -27.20 -0.63 -8.79
N SER A 569 -28.26 0.03 -9.28
CA SER A 569 -28.21 1.46 -9.62
C SER A 569 -27.87 2.37 -8.44
N TRP A 570 -28.36 2.06 -7.24
CA TRP A 570 -28.02 2.84 -6.03
C TRP A 570 -26.53 2.69 -5.67
N ALA A 571 -25.94 1.52 -5.89
CA ALA A 571 -24.53 1.25 -5.63
C ALA A 571 -23.64 1.99 -6.63
N LEU A 572 -24.06 2.11 -7.90
CA LEU A 572 -23.39 2.94 -8.89
C LEU A 572 -23.38 4.43 -8.48
N VAL A 573 -24.51 4.95 -7.95
CA VAL A 573 -24.57 6.31 -7.41
C VAL A 573 -23.60 6.48 -6.24
N MET A 574 -23.52 5.49 -5.35
CA MET A 574 -22.53 5.50 -4.26
C MET A 574 -21.09 5.52 -4.77
N ILE A 575 -20.73 4.70 -5.75
CA ILE A 575 -19.39 4.68 -6.35
C ILE A 575 -19.02 6.06 -6.91
N VAL A 576 -19.94 6.67 -7.67
CA VAL A 576 -19.72 8.03 -8.22
C VAL A 576 -19.58 9.05 -7.09
N MET A 577 -20.41 8.97 -6.05
CA MET A 577 -20.32 9.86 -4.89
C MET A 577 -18.99 9.72 -4.14
N LEU A 578 -18.48 8.50 -3.94
CA LEU A 578 -17.19 8.28 -3.27
C LEU A 578 -16.04 8.91 -4.06
N ILE A 579 -16.01 8.71 -5.38
CA ILE A 579 -14.98 9.29 -6.26
C ILE A 579 -15.06 10.81 -6.27
N LEU A 580 -16.27 11.37 -6.38
CA LEU A 580 -16.48 12.81 -6.38
C LEU A 580 -16.09 13.41 -5.02
N LEU A 581 -16.55 12.86 -3.91
CA LEU A 581 -16.25 13.39 -2.57
C LEU A 581 -14.74 13.40 -2.28
N ALA A 582 -13.99 12.40 -2.76
CA ALA A 582 -12.53 12.39 -2.63
C ALA A 582 -11.84 13.42 -3.52
N SER A 583 -12.31 13.64 -4.76
CA SER A 583 -11.63 14.52 -5.74
C SER A 583 -12.08 15.98 -5.71
N LEU A 584 -13.30 16.27 -5.22
CA LEU A 584 -13.93 17.59 -5.15
C LEU A 584 -13.14 18.65 -4.35
N PRO A 585 -12.35 18.33 -3.31
CA PRO A 585 -11.53 19.32 -2.62
C PRO A 585 -10.54 20.05 -3.53
N VAL A 586 -10.07 19.41 -4.61
CA VAL A 586 -9.14 20.02 -5.58
C VAL A 586 -9.77 21.22 -6.31
N PRO A 587 -10.89 21.06 -7.06
CA PRO A 587 -11.54 22.19 -7.72
C PRO A 587 -12.14 23.19 -6.73
N ILE A 588 -12.70 22.76 -5.59
CA ILE A 588 -13.24 23.68 -4.58
C ILE A 588 -12.14 24.58 -4.02
N GLY A 589 -10.97 24.02 -3.67
CA GLY A 589 -9.84 24.77 -3.16
C GLY A 589 -9.37 25.84 -4.16
N TYR A 590 -9.32 25.48 -5.44
CA TYR A 590 -8.97 26.40 -6.51
C TYR A 590 -9.99 27.55 -6.66
N ILE A 591 -11.29 27.23 -6.72
CA ILE A 591 -12.37 28.23 -6.86
C ILE A 591 -12.40 29.15 -5.64
N HIS A 592 -12.33 28.60 -4.43
CA HIS A 592 -12.35 29.37 -3.19
C HIS A 592 -11.18 30.36 -3.11
N SER A 593 -9.97 29.93 -3.48
CA SER A 593 -8.78 30.77 -3.53
C SER A 593 -8.91 31.89 -4.57
N MET A 594 -9.47 31.59 -5.74
CA MET A 594 -9.76 32.59 -6.78
C MET A 594 -10.80 33.63 -6.32
N LEU A 595 -11.88 33.19 -5.67
CA LEU A 595 -12.92 34.09 -5.14
C LEU A 595 -12.38 34.99 -4.03
N LYS A 596 -11.55 34.45 -3.13
CA LYS A 596 -10.89 35.24 -2.08
C LYS A 596 -9.99 36.31 -2.69
N ASN A 597 -9.18 35.97 -3.69
CA ASN A 597 -8.33 36.94 -4.39
C ASN A 597 -9.14 38.01 -5.13
N ARG A 598 -10.31 37.66 -5.68
CA ARG A 598 -11.23 38.65 -6.28
C ARG A 598 -11.84 39.59 -5.24
N ARG A 599 -12.23 39.09 -4.06
CA ARG A 599 -12.77 39.93 -2.97
C ARG A 599 -11.73 40.91 -2.43
N VAL A 600 -10.49 40.46 -2.21
CA VAL A 600 -9.39 41.34 -1.78
C VAL A 600 -9.12 42.44 -2.81
N ARG A 601 -9.28 42.15 -4.11
CA ARG A 601 -9.12 43.14 -5.18
C ARG A 601 -10.29 44.14 -5.29
N HIS A 602 -11.44 43.85 -4.68
CA HIS A 602 -12.65 44.69 -4.72
C HIS A 602 -12.91 45.50 -3.43
N SER A 603 -12.16 45.28 -2.34
CA SER A 603 -12.17 46.19 -1.19
C SER A 603 -11.42 47.47 -1.55
N PRO A 604 -12.03 48.67 -1.45
CA PRO A 604 -11.31 49.92 -1.62
C PRO A 604 -10.22 50.03 -0.56
N SER A 605 -8.98 50.21 -1.02
CA SER A 605 -7.82 50.52 -0.19
C SER A 605 -8.03 51.82 0.58
N VAL A 606 -8.05 51.76 1.92
CA VAL A 606 -7.82 52.96 2.76
C VAL A 606 -6.49 52.89 3.52
N GLU A 607 -5.77 51.76 3.57
CA GLU A 607 -4.57 51.68 4.42
C GLU A 607 -3.51 50.68 3.93
N ALA A 608 -3.19 50.68 2.64
CA ALA A 608 -2.15 49.82 2.07
C ALA A 608 -1.13 50.58 1.18
N GLY A 609 -0.90 51.87 1.47
CA GLY A 609 -0.03 52.73 0.68
C GLY A 609 1.46 52.74 1.07
N ILE A 610 1.91 51.98 2.08
CA ILE A 610 3.30 52.10 2.57
C ILE A 610 4.04 50.75 2.67
N GLY A 611 3.32 49.62 2.88
CA GLY A 611 3.98 48.30 3.04
C GLY A 611 4.26 47.53 1.74
N GLN A 612 3.59 47.88 0.64
CA GLN A 612 3.56 47.02 -0.55
C GLN A 612 4.54 47.45 -1.66
N GLU A 613 5.01 48.70 -1.64
CA GLU A 613 6.07 49.18 -2.54
C GLU A 613 7.46 48.67 -2.13
N LEU A 614 7.75 48.58 -0.82
CA LEU A 614 9.04 48.07 -0.33
C LEU A 614 9.27 46.59 -0.70
N HIS A 615 8.21 45.77 -0.70
CA HIS A 615 8.31 44.36 -1.06
C HIS A 615 8.44 44.15 -2.57
N ARG A 616 8.01 45.10 -3.41
CA ARG A 616 8.06 44.96 -4.87
C ARG A 616 9.42 45.35 -5.42
N GLU A 617 10.08 46.37 -4.85
CA GLU A 617 11.45 46.74 -5.25
C GLU A 617 12.49 45.66 -4.97
N LEU A 618 12.32 44.88 -3.89
CA LEU A 618 13.26 43.81 -3.53
C LEU A 618 13.23 42.62 -4.52
N TYR A 619 12.11 42.39 -5.22
CA TYR A 619 11.97 41.28 -6.18
C TYR A 619 12.43 41.63 -7.59
N THR A 620 12.41 42.90 -8.00
CA THR A 620 12.87 43.32 -9.34
C THR A 620 14.38 43.45 -9.47
N LYS A 621 15.12 43.58 -8.35
CA LYS A 621 16.59 43.80 -8.40
C LYS A 621 17.44 42.53 -8.58
N CYS A 622 16.83 41.35 -8.62
CA CYS A 622 17.53 40.07 -8.86
C CYS A 622 17.36 39.51 -10.29
N SER A 623 16.84 40.28 -11.25
CA SER A 623 16.49 39.76 -12.59
C SER A 623 17.17 40.46 -13.78
N SER A 624 18.27 41.18 -13.58
CA SER A 624 19.04 41.76 -14.71
C SER A 624 20.53 41.47 -14.55
N THR A 625 20.94 40.31 -15.06
CA THR A 625 22.35 40.08 -15.45
C THR A 625 22.49 40.67 -16.85
N ASP A 626 23.05 41.89 -16.94
CA ASP A 626 23.35 42.53 -18.22
C ASP A 626 24.55 41.87 -18.90
N GLN A 627 24.42 41.78 -20.22
CA GLN A 627 25.37 41.27 -21.20
C GLN A 627 26.69 42.05 -21.16
N LEU A 628 27.81 41.32 -21.13
CA LEU A 628 29.12 41.86 -21.47
C LEU A 628 29.29 41.83 -22.99
N ASP A 629 29.46 43.00 -23.61
CA ASP A 629 30.15 43.11 -24.90
C ASP A 629 30.98 44.40 -25.00
N SER A 630 32.29 44.18 -25.12
CA SER A 630 33.31 44.90 -25.90
C SER A 630 33.66 46.39 -25.69
N THR A 631 34.98 46.62 -25.62
CA THR A 631 35.77 47.85 -25.93
C THR A 631 35.86 49.00 -24.90
N SER A 632 36.97 49.11 -24.17
CA SER A 632 38.17 49.87 -24.59
C SER A 632 39.22 49.97 -23.47
N HIS A 633 40.47 50.15 -23.88
CA HIS A 633 41.70 50.13 -23.09
C HIS A 633 41.87 51.29 -22.07
N ARG A 634 42.36 50.98 -20.86
CA ARG A 634 43.61 51.58 -20.30
C ARG A 634 44.07 50.88 -19.01
N ALA A 635 45.39 50.73 -18.91
CA ALA A 635 46.16 50.12 -17.81
C ALA A 635 46.45 51.15 -16.67
N PRO A 636 46.96 50.70 -15.50
CA PRO A 636 46.65 51.27 -14.18
C PRO A 636 47.72 52.23 -13.65
N THR A 637 47.33 53.06 -12.67
CA THR A 637 48.26 53.67 -11.70
C THR A 637 47.61 53.79 -10.32
N GLU A 638 48.46 53.66 -9.32
CA GLU A 638 48.26 53.37 -7.90
C GLU A 638 47.54 54.44 -7.07
N GLU A 639 47.10 53.95 -5.90
CA GLU A 639 46.77 54.67 -4.66
C GLU A 639 45.48 55.50 -4.63
N ASP A 640 44.38 54.83 -4.27
CA ASP A 640 43.56 55.37 -3.18
C ASP A 640 42.93 54.27 -2.31
N ARG A 641 42.87 54.58 -1.03
CA ARG A 641 42.69 53.68 0.12
C ARG A 641 41.22 53.36 0.46
N ILE A 642 41.06 52.24 1.17
CA ILE A 642 39.98 51.88 2.14
C ILE A 642 38.64 51.35 1.55
N HIS A 643 38.50 50.01 1.55
CA HIS A 643 37.39 49.22 2.16
C HIS A 643 37.36 47.77 1.62
N PRO A 644 37.48 46.72 2.46
CA PRO A 644 37.17 45.35 2.05
C PRO A 644 35.67 45.04 2.21
N ARG A 645 35.14 44.32 1.20
CA ARG A 645 33.76 43.81 1.06
C ARG A 645 33.33 42.93 2.25
N PRO A 646 32.09 43.05 2.76
CA PRO A 646 31.54 42.03 3.65
C PRO A 646 30.98 40.85 2.84
N ALA A 647 31.52 39.67 3.15
CA ALA A 647 30.91 38.38 2.91
C ALA A 647 29.62 38.23 3.75
N PHE A 648 28.75 37.33 3.28
CA PHE A 648 27.50 36.88 3.87
C PHE A 648 27.39 37.01 5.40
N LEU A 649 26.39 37.78 5.85
CA LEU A 649 25.95 37.84 7.24
C LEU A 649 24.80 36.83 7.46
N LEU A 650 25.10 35.78 8.22
CA LEU A 650 24.15 35.06 9.07
C LEU A 650 23.70 36.03 10.17
N MET A 651 22.40 36.31 10.28
CA MET A 651 21.82 37.03 11.41
C MET A 651 21.00 36.07 12.26
N ALA A 652 21.60 35.59 13.35
CA ALA A 652 21.06 35.63 14.71
C ALA A 652 21.82 34.64 15.60
N GLY A 653 22.80 35.16 16.35
CA GLY A 653 23.47 34.44 17.42
C GLY A 653 24.21 35.43 18.30
N GLU A 654 23.55 35.96 19.33
CA GLU A 654 24.23 36.65 20.43
C GLU A 654 23.55 36.31 21.76
N HIS A 655 24.20 35.45 22.54
CA HIS A 655 24.52 35.71 23.94
C HIS A 655 25.39 34.56 24.50
N TYR A 656 26.71 34.74 24.46
CA TYR A 656 27.63 34.06 25.37
C TYR A 656 28.63 35.09 25.89
N ARG A 657 28.56 35.33 27.21
CA ARG A 657 29.60 36.01 27.98
C ARG A 657 30.75 35.03 28.21
N LEU A 658 31.96 35.44 27.83
CA LEU A 658 33.22 34.78 28.15
C LEU A 658 33.67 35.13 29.57
N LEU A 659 33.98 34.12 30.37
CA LEU A 659 34.94 34.17 31.49
C LEU A 659 35.90 32.98 31.34
N PRO A 660 37.16 33.09 31.80
CA PRO A 660 38.32 32.49 31.14
C PRO A 660 38.56 31.00 31.49
N GLN A 661 39.19 30.33 30.53
CA GLN A 661 39.74 28.97 30.56
C GLN A 661 40.73 28.79 31.72
N GLN A 662 40.54 27.72 32.49
CA GLN A 662 41.55 27.10 33.34
C GLN A 662 41.83 25.73 32.72
N GLU A 663 43.08 25.51 32.32
CA GLU A 663 43.60 24.25 31.80
C GLU A 663 43.57 23.20 32.92
N GLU A 664 42.93 22.05 32.67
CA GLU A 664 43.15 20.82 33.44
C GLU A 664 43.61 19.74 32.46
N GLU A 665 44.81 19.26 32.72
CA GLU A 665 45.53 18.18 32.06
C GLU A 665 44.83 16.84 32.34
N GLU A 666 44.71 15.98 31.32
CA GLU A 666 44.33 14.58 31.50
C GLU A 666 45.57 13.78 31.94
N GLU A 667 45.63 13.37 33.20
CA GLU A 667 46.58 12.37 33.70
C GLU A 667 46.08 10.95 33.38
N GLU A 668 46.94 10.16 32.72
CA GLU A 668 46.82 8.71 32.57
C GLU A 668 47.24 8.02 33.88
N GLU A 669 46.35 7.23 34.50
CA GLU A 669 46.70 6.36 35.64
C GLU A 669 47.36 5.06 35.14
N GLU A 670 48.67 4.92 35.36
CA GLU A 670 49.38 3.64 35.41
C GLU A 670 49.20 3.00 36.81
N GLU A 671 48.64 1.78 36.86
CA GLU A 671 48.74 0.89 38.01
C GLU A 671 50.18 0.34 38.13
N ASP A 672 50.92 0.76 39.16
CA ASP A 672 52.11 0.04 39.62
C ASP A 672 51.89 -0.58 41.01
N THR A 673 52.34 -1.81 41.08
CA THR A 673 52.31 -2.79 42.17
C THR A 673 53.26 -2.44 43.32
N GLY A 674 52.87 -2.76 44.56
CA GLY A 674 53.85 -2.80 45.65
C GLY A 674 53.31 -2.95 47.07
N LEU A 675 52.75 -4.12 47.44
CA LEU A 675 53.14 -4.96 48.59
C LEU A 675 52.18 -6.14 48.80
#